data_AF-A0A9W8Z8W9-F1
#
_entry.id   AF-A0A9W8Z8W9-F1
#
_cell.length_a   1.000
_cell.length_b   1.000
_cell.length_c   1.000
_cell.angle_alpha   90.00
_cell.angle_beta   90.00
_cell.angle_gamma   90.00
#
_symmetry.space_group_name_H-M   'P 1'
#
loop_
_entity.id
_entity.type
_entity.pdbx_description
1 polymer ?
#
loop_
_entity_poly.entity_id
_entity_poly.type
_entity_poly.pdbx_seq_one_letter_code
_entity_poly.pdbx_strand_id
1 'polypeptide(L)'
;MDVRFKTAREPKANSVTVKSPVRSTFSANRQRAASKGPQNRKGNTTGSAPAIDPGGTHQFHIQNTGPGHSHSEDLMTFLDPDALTARSMPMPQSLELLDTANVGLHTIAPITQNDLLDPDFPFQGLGQLSAEVNAQSYAQDYGPPLWNINYFLEDYVNSLPTTPVMPADLGLALGASVEENCANPMVSEDEREQITKLFLRTTCHNLSIEEDSDKNPWKTVIWPMAQEQPALYHALAALTCFHTSKAQPQLRIEGQRHLHTSAHLLSVGINKSEIPLDAALAATLALGFAETWDSESAATGMTHITGAGILLQQMLQNRISGVSAQQEEARLAFLYNTWTYMDVIARFTCLDLCPPVPDSLVAATVGRLDINTSKLDPLMGCTTTFFPIMRRVADLIYRVRVKNAPRNSPVIISQALELKRSIEDWAPPIDVEILEDHSQLVTDAIQTAEAYRWSILSLLYQAVPELPNQTSYGELAQKILVYIATIPLSSPTIIVHILPLIIAGNDAVEEEDRDFVRDRWRAMSKRLVTGIVERALDITEEVWKRRDEYWQARGLSRLSEDAGRPDGISPTNNLSYGTGSGAGSPNSGGHPVNIGVNAGLQSRRANPFPISAAFKKGVDTITRSGCIDYTVRGNLHWLGVMKDWHWQVPSDPALRNSTETDTMAQTTPLDAHLSSLLSPHPHRRALAQEVLPTLLRTLPKIAHALRTNSVSAAGSSNSFGDDQLNVDVLAENLIRDAIRTVPSIVTASSEEDPVEKPAYRGAESEQDEKYTIAFDPLDGSSIIGPNWTVGTIIGLWDGPSAVSDTDTPRARQVASILGVLGPRTSAVVAVRIPGSSGSVFECALADDGSVEVLRANITLNDAPKTRYFAPANLRCAAENDKYAALVNHYITQKYTLRYSGGLVPDVYHALVKGHGIYTSPVTQKSPAKLRRLYELAPVALLIECAGGVALDSRDGTNVLDRPVRDTDERGGLVCGNREDVEFVKTQLLV
;
A
#
# COMPACT_ATOMS: atom_id res chain seq x y z
N MET A 1 52.97 5.91 -40.27
CA MET A 1 53.15 5.48 -38.86
C MET A 1 51.94 4.60 -38.53
N ASP A 2 51.87 3.32 -38.88
CA ASP A 2 52.89 2.31 -39.14
C ASP A 2 53.81 2.06 -37.93
N VAL A 3 53.52 0.99 -37.16
CA VAL A 3 54.39 -0.18 -36.87
C VAL A 3 53.52 -1.30 -36.28
N ARG A 4 53.69 -2.55 -36.78
CA ARG A 4 53.14 -3.80 -36.20
C ARG A 4 54.17 -4.52 -35.33
N PHE A 5 53.77 -5.19 -34.24
CA PHE A 5 54.41 -6.41 -33.68
C PHE A 5 53.39 -7.13 -32.75
N LYS A 6 53.39 -8.43 -32.42
CA LYS A 6 53.76 -9.74 -33.03
C LYS A 6 53.71 -10.77 -31.86
N THR A 7 53.31 -12.01 -32.14
CA THR A 7 53.13 -13.13 -31.18
C THR A 7 54.36 -14.02 -30.95
N ALA A 8 54.51 -14.66 -29.75
CA ALA A 8 55.12 -15.98 -29.44
C ALA A 8 55.54 -16.07 -27.94
N ARG A 9 55.77 -17.20 -27.23
CA ARG A 9 55.45 -18.67 -27.31
C ARG A 9 55.78 -19.32 -25.92
N GLU A 10 55.28 -20.52 -25.63
CA GLU A 10 55.66 -21.37 -24.45
C GLU A 10 57.14 -21.83 -24.45
N PRO A 11 57.66 -22.42 -23.34
CA PRO A 11 57.79 -23.90 -23.32
C PRO A 11 57.73 -24.67 -21.96
N LYS A 12 57.23 -25.92 -22.04
CA LYS A 12 57.60 -27.23 -21.42
C LYS A 12 58.80 -27.27 -20.42
N ALA A 13 58.77 -27.91 -19.23
CA ALA A 13 58.42 -29.29 -18.77
C ALA A 13 59.60 -30.30 -18.68
N ASN A 14 59.73 -31.06 -17.56
CA ASN A 14 60.40 -32.38 -17.36
C ASN A 14 60.61 -32.74 -15.84
N SER A 15 60.79 -33.99 -15.35
CA SER A 15 60.35 -35.36 -15.74
C SER A 15 60.89 -36.49 -14.77
N VAL A 16 60.37 -37.75 -14.90
CA VAL A 16 60.97 -39.07 -14.46
C VAL A 16 60.77 -39.48 -12.95
N THR A 17 60.46 -40.72 -12.50
CA THR A 17 60.68 -42.14 -12.94
C THR A 17 59.55 -43.12 -12.44
N VAL A 18 58.96 -44.05 -13.23
CA VAL A 18 59.12 -45.56 -13.23
C VAL A 18 58.38 -46.35 -12.07
N LYS A 19 57.76 -47.57 -12.18
CA LYS A 19 57.75 -48.73 -13.14
C LYS A 19 56.53 -49.72 -12.95
N SER A 20 56.03 -50.35 -14.05
CA SER A 20 55.58 -51.79 -14.23
C SER A 20 54.43 -52.47 -13.40
N PRO A 21 53.82 -53.60 -13.86
CA PRO A 21 53.23 -53.90 -15.20
C PRO A 21 51.96 -54.84 -15.24
N VAL A 22 51.45 -55.18 -16.46
CA VAL A 22 50.58 -56.37 -16.85
C VAL A 22 49.07 -56.33 -16.51
N ARG A 23 48.07 -56.68 -17.36
CA ARG A 23 47.91 -56.93 -18.83
C ARG A 23 46.41 -56.91 -19.25
N SER A 24 46.13 -56.43 -20.48
CA SER A 24 45.27 -56.97 -21.59
C SER A 24 43.84 -57.56 -21.34
N THR A 25 42.85 -57.56 -22.26
CA THR A 25 42.83 -57.59 -23.76
C THR A 25 41.40 -57.32 -24.32
N PHE A 26 41.30 -56.68 -25.52
CA PHE A 26 40.29 -56.87 -26.60
C PHE A 26 38.76 -56.55 -26.50
N SER A 27 38.31 -55.87 -27.59
CA SER A 27 37.08 -56.10 -28.39
C SER A 27 35.70 -55.53 -27.98
N ALA A 28 35.02 -55.00 -29.00
CA ALA A 28 33.56 -54.80 -29.07
C ALA A 28 32.80 -56.12 -29.28
N ASN A 29 31.50 -56.18 -28.93
CA ASN A 29 30.39 -56.51 -29.86
C ASN A 29 28.99 -56.75 -29.21
N ARG A 30 27.94 -56.49 -30.02
CA ARG A 30 26.62 -57.17 -30.12
C ARG A 30 25.61 -57.18 -28.96
N GLN A 31 24.50 -56.47 -29.20
CA GLN A 31 23.15 -56.98 -29.53
C GLN A 31 22.69 -58.40 -29.08
N ARG A 32 21.35 -58.49 -28.84
CA ARG A 32 20.43 -59.67 -28.78
C ARG A 32 20.39 -60.42 -27.43
N ALA A 33 19.26 -61.01 -26.98
CA ALA A 33 17.86 -60.94 -27.44
C ALA A 33 16.88 -61.58 -26.43
N ALA A 34 15.62 -61.12 -26.38
CA ALA A 34 14.37 -61.85 -26.08
C ALA A 34 13.19 -60.86 -26.21
N SER A 35 11.98 -61.22 -26.66
CA SER A 35 11.51 -62.42 -27.37
C SER A 35 10.20 -62.11 -28.14
N LYS A 36 10.06 -62.72 -29.32
CA LYS A 36 8.82 -63.21 -29.97
C LYS A 36 7.44 -62.66 -29.49
N GLY A 37 6.68 -62.05 -30.41
CA GLY A 37 5.22 -62.26 -30.47
C GLY A 37 4.88 -63.71 -30.89
N PRO A 38 3.60 -64.15 -31.04
CA PRO A 38 2.66 -63.50 -31.96
C PRO A 38 1.15 -63.69 -31.60
N GLN A 39 0.30 -63.58 -32.63
CA GLN A 39 -1.15 -63.91 -32.74
C GLN A 39 -2.10 -62.73 -32.46
N ASN A 40 -2.86 -62.14 -33.41
CA ASN A 40 -3.49 -62.53 -34.69
C ASN A 40 -4.85 -63.26 -34.56
N ARG A 41 -5.97 -62.51 -34.66
CA ARG A 41 -6.99 -62.67 -35.74
C ARG A 41 -8.28 -61.83 -35.56
N LYS A 42 -8.66 -61.17 -36.67
CA LYS A 42 -10.03 -60.94 -37.23
C LYS A 42 -11.13 -60.26 -36.37
N GLY A 43 -11.91 -59.31 -36.92
CA GLY A 43 -11.85 -58.65 -38.24
C GLY A 43 -13.18 -57.99 -38.66
N ASN A 44 -13.17 -57.30 -39.81
CA ASN A 44 -14.31 -56.83 -40.64
C ASN A 44 -15.30 -55.80 -40.01
N THR A 45 -15.86 -54.79 -40.72
CA THR A 45 -15.76 -54.33 -42.13
C THR A 45 -16.39 -52.92 -42.29
N THR A 46 -15.92 -52.13 -43.29
CA THR A 46 -16.63 -51.06 -44.06
C THR A 46 -17.29 -49.86 -43.32
N GLY A 47 -17.32 -48.61 -43.83
CA GLY A 47 -16.73 -48.01 -45.04
C GLY A 47 -17.39 -46.66 -45.44
N SER A 48 -16.68 -45.83 -46.23
CA SER A 48 -17.15 -44.71 -47.10
C SER A 48 -17.88 -43.45 -46.54
N ALA A 49 -17.43 -42.28 -47.03
CA ALA A 49 -18.18 -41.01 -47.18
C ALA A 49 -18.94 -41.00 -48.56
N PRO A 50 -19.68 -39.96 -49.05
CA PRO A 50 -19.81 -38.55 -48.60
C PRO A 50 -21.26 -37.93 -48.68
N ALA A 51 -21.31 -36.59 -48.64
CA ALA A 51 -22.39 -35.59 -48.87
C ALA A 51 -23.71 -35.93 -49.61
N ILE A 52 -24.79 -35.18 -49.28
CA ILE A 52 -25.85 -34.53 -50.14
C ILE A 52 -27.16 -34.28 -49.33
N ASP A 53 -27.83 -33.14 -49.59
CA ASP A 53 -29.16 -32.65 -49.11
C ASP A 53 -30.33 -33.32 -49.92
N PRO A 54 -31.66 -33.00 -49.85
CA PRO A 54 -32.50 -32.28 -48.88
C PRO A 54 -33.87 -32.98 -48.53
N GLY A 55 -34.65 -32.39 -47.60
CA GLY A 55 -36.12 -32.15 -47.67
C GLY A 55 -37.21 -33.26 -47.78
N GLY A 56 -38.32 -33.09 -47.01
CA GLY A 56 -39.69 -33.62 -47.29
C GLY A 56 -40.28 -34.60 -46.24
N THR A 57 -41.28 -34.23 -45.41
CA THR A 57 -42.76 -34.33 -45.61
C THR A 57 -43.32 -35.77 -45.70
N HIS A 58 -44.48 -36.17 -45.13
CA HIS A 58 -45.72 -35.47 -44.75
C HIS A 58 -46.59 -36.25 -43.71
N GLN A 59 -47.47 -35.53 -43.01
CA GLN A 59 -48.86 -35.87 -42.58
C GLN A 59 -49.20 -37.21 -41.85
N PHE A 60 -49.96 -37.10 -40.76
CA PHE A 60 -51.43 -37.30 -40.83
C PHE A 60 -52.18 -36.49 -39.75
N HIS A 61 -53.44 -36.18 -40.05
CA HIS A 61 -54.40 -35.33 -39.34
C HIS A 61 -55.71 -36.16 -39.33
N ILE A 62 -56.56 -36.23 -38.29
CA ILE A 62 -57.83 -35.46 -38.16
C ILE A 62 -58.75 -36.16 -37.11
N GLN A 63 -59.33 -35.37 -36.17
CA GLN A 63 -60.72 -35.44 -35.59
C GLN A 63 -61.29 -36.77 -35.00
N ASN A 64 -62.42 -36.85 -34.29
CA ASN A 64 -63.24 -35.94 -33.43
C ASN A 64 -64.21 -36.85 -32.64
N THR A 65 -64.69 -36.41 -31.46
CA THR A 65 -66.14 -36.37 -31.12
C THR A 65 -66.36 -35.74 -29.74
N GLY A 66 -67.16 -34.68 -29.68
CA GLY A 66 -68.05 -34.41 -28.52
C GLY A 66 -69.44 -35.05 -28.79
N PRO A 67 -70.55 -34.62 -28.15
CA PRO A 67 -70.70 -33.48 -27.22
C PRO A 67 -71.53 -33.81 -25.95
N GLY A 68 -71.79 -32.81 -25.08
CA GLY A 68 -72.94 -32.85 -24.15
C GLY A 68 -72.84 -32.04 -22.85
N HIS A 69 -73.37 -30.80 -22.87
CA HIS A 69 -74.23 -30.10 -21.86
C HIS A 69 -73.92 -30.19 -20.33
N SER A 70 -74.11 -29.16 -19.48
CA SER A 70 -75.04 -28.00 -19.52
C SER A 70 -74.71 -26.90 -18.46
N HIS A 71 -75.12 -25.64 -18.71
CA HIS A 71 -75.56 -24.56 -17.78
C HIS A 71 -74.68 -24.17 -16.54
N SER A 72 -74.34 -22.92 -16.17
CA SER A 72 -74.78 -21.50 -16.35
C SER A 72 -75.21 -20.86 -15.01
N GLU A 73 -75.10 -19.52 -14.90
CA GLU A 73 -75.34 -18.63 -13.72
C GLU A 73 -74.14 -18.56 -12.72
N ASP A 74 -73.43 -17.42 -12.55
CA ASP A 74 -73.77 -16.05 -12.06
C ASP A 74 -73.74 -15.96 -10.52
N LEU A 75 -73.26 -14.91 -9.83
CA LEU A 75 -73.39 -13.44 -9.93
C LEU A 75 -72.17 -12.76 -9.22
N MET A 76 -71.88 -11.44 -9.24
CA MET A 76 -72.18 -10.26 -10.09
C MET A 76 -71.24 -9.09 -9.68
N THR A 77 -71.38 -7.91 -10.30
CA THR A 77 -70.38 -6.82 -10.34
C THR A 77 -70.87 -5.46 -9.79
N PHE A 78 -69.92 -4.52 -9.60
CA PHE A 78 -70.03 -3.03 -9.56
C PHE A 78 -70.44 -2.26 -8.27
N LEU A 79 -69.68 -1.17 -8.03
CA LEU A 79 -69.99 0.22 -7.56
C LEU A 79 -70.98 0.41 -6.38
N ASP A 80 -70.72 1.23 -5.37
CA ASP A 80 -70.54 2.70 -5.46
C ASP A 80 -69.94 3.32 -4.16
N PRO A 81 -69.48 4.59 -4.14
CA PRO A 81 -69.06 5.30 -2.93
C PRO A 81 -70.07 6.36 -2.46
N ASP A 82 -70.42 6.43 -1.16
CA ASP A 82 -70.84 7.72 -0.59
C ASP A 82 -70.79 7.87 0.95
N ALA A 83 -70.32 9.06 1.35
CA ALA A 83 -70.79 9.97 2.41
C ALA A 83 -71.24 9.54 3.84
N LEU A 84 -70.64 10.28 4.82
CA LEU A 84 -71.25 10.97 5.99
C LEU A 84 -71.58 10.25 7.33
N THR A 85 -70.82 10.65 8.37
CA THR A 85 -71.23 10.96 9.78
C THR A 85 -71.85 9.85 10.66
N ALA A 86 -71.47 9.63 11.93
CA ALA A 86 -71.37 10.64 13.01
C ALA A 86 -70.76 10.09 14.33
N ARG A 87 -70.08 10.98 15.10
CA ARG A 87 -69.99 11.07 16.60
C ARG A 87 -69.46 9.83 17.40
N SER A 88 -68.64 9.93 18.45
CA SER A 88 -68.18 11.08 19.28
C SER A 88 -67.00 10.69 20.21
N MET A 89 -66.01 11.59 20.38
CA MET A 89 -65.26 12.03 21.60
C MET A 89 -64.80 11.03 22.71
N PRO A 90 -63.83 11.38 23.62
CA PRO A 90 -63.08 12.65 23.76
C PRO A 90 -61.54 12.53 23.91
N MET A 91 -60.85 13.68 23.88
CA MET A 91 -59.53 13.92 24.51
C MET A 91 -59.66 13.98 26.04
N PRO A 92 -58.57 13.70 26.78
CA PRO A 92 -58.03 14.73 27.70
C PRO A 92 -56.50 14.71 27.81
N GLN A 93 -55.79 15.70 28.35
CA GLN A 93 -56.00 17.15 28.55
C GLN A 93 -54.62 17.75 28.85
N SER A 94 -54.34 18.96 28.39
CA SER A 94 -53.19 19.77 28.81
C SER A 94 -53.53 20.58 30.06
N LEU A 95 -52.57 20.80 30.96
CA LEU A 95 -52.33 22.02 31.77
C LEU A 95 -50.93 21.83 32.44
N GLU A 96 -49.96 22.74 32.27
CA GLU A 96 -49.71 23.92 33.14
C GLU A 96 -49.29 23.54 34.58
N LEU A 97 -48.41 24.25 35.31
CA LEU A 97 -47.52 25.41 35.07
C LEU A 97 -46.55 25.42 36.27
N LEU A 98 -45.32 25.93 36.14
CA LEU A 98 -44.64 26.63 37.24
C LEU A 98 -43.44 27.43 36.72
N ASP A 99 -43.10 28.49 37.44
CA ASP A 99 -42.63 29.75 36.85
C ASP A 99 -41.45 30.37 37.64
N THR A 100 -40.70 31.25 36.98
CA THR A 100 -39.73 32.23 37.53
C THR A 100 -38.47 31.78 38.32
N ALA A 101 -37.29 32.17 37.79
CA ALA A 101 -36.24 32.99 38.46
C ALA A 101 -35.04 33.18 37.47
N ASN A 102 -34.81 34.38 36.90
CA ASN A 102 -33.86 35.43 37.35
C ASN A 102 -32.55 34.86 37.93
N VAL A 103 -31.33 35.19 37.46
CA VAL A 103 -30.70 36.51 37.12
C VAL A 103 -29.63 36.29 36.01
N GLY A 104 -29.20 37.22 35.14
CA GLY A 104 -29.58 38.61 34.87
C GLY A 104 -28.39 39.51 34.43
N LEU A 105 -28.48 40.09 33.21
CA LEU A 105 -27.81 41.32 32.71
C LEU A 105 -26.27 41.28 32.47
N HIS A 106 -25.68 41.95 31.47
CA HIS A 106 -25.84 43.36 31.05
C HIS A 106 -25.63 43.60 29.52
N THR A 107 -26.58 44.19 28.76
CA THR A 107 -26.78 45.63 28.35
C THR A 107 -25.73 46.20 27.35
N ILE A 108 -25.97 47.10 26.36
CA ILE A 108 -26.95 48.20 26.09
C ILE A 108 -27.28 48.28 24.55
N ALA A 109 -28.34 49.03 24.16
CA ALA A 109 -28.86 49.26 22.78
C ALA A 109 -28.55 50.70 22.22
N PRO A 110 -29.41 51.42 21.44
CA PRO A 110 -29.89 51.23 20.04
C PRO A 110 -29.70 52.49 19.10
N ILE A 111 -30.44 52.54 17.96
CA ILE A 111 -30.80 53.67 17.03
C ILE A 111 -29.66 54.24 16.13
N THR A 112 -29.84 54.74 14.88
CA THR A 112 -31.01 55.28 14.09
C THR A 112 -31.04 54.89 12.60
N GLN A 113 -32.21 55.05 11.96
CA GLN A 113 -32.47 54.94 10.51
C GLN A 113 -31.98 56.14 9.68
N ASN A 114 -31.60 55.86 8.42
CA ASN A 114 -31.70 56.64 7.16
C ASN A 114 -30.71 55.96 6.16
N ASP A 115 -30.99 55.69 4.88
CA ASP A 115 -32.04 56.18 3.97
C ASP A 115 -32.43 55.14 2.89
N LEU A 116 -33.73 55.12 2.54
CA LEU A 116 -34.32 55.03 1.18
C LEU A 116 -34.18 53.79 0.24
N LEU A 117 -35.38 53.28 -0.14
CA LEU A 117 -35.81 52.74 -1.47
C LEU A 117 -35.32 51.34 -1.91
N ASP A 118 -36.10 50.47 -2.58
CA ASP A 118 -37.57 50.32 -2.77
C ASP A 118 -37.85 48.81 -3.18
N PRO A 119 -38.99 48.33 -3.74
CA PRO A 119 -39.69 47.22 -3.10
C PRO A 119 -40.01 46.03 -4.04
N ASP A 120 -39.06 45.11 -4.27
CA ASP A 120 -39.33 43.84 -4.97
C ASP A 120 -38.60 42.68 -4.28
N PHE A 121 -39.32 41.91 -3.47
CA PHE A 121 -38.78 40.80 -2.68
C PHE A 121 -39.54 39.49 -2.97
N PRO A 122 -39.08 38.64 -3.90
CA PRO A 122 -39.59 37.28 -4.05
C PRO A 122 -38.95 36.34 -3.02
N PHE A 123 -39.75 35.37 -2.54
CA PHE A 123 -39.35 34.36 -1.54
C PHE A 123 -38.31 33.36 -2.09
N GLN A 124 -37.03 33.74 -2.13
CA GLN A 124 -35.89 32.82 -2.32
C GLN A 124 -34.70 33.27 -1.44
N GLY A 125 -34.72 32.93 -0.14
CA GLY A 125 -33.74 33.50 0.81
C GLY A 125 -33.38 32.66 2.04
N LEU A 126 -33.80 31.39 2.13
CA LEU A 126 -33.45 30.50 3.26
C LEU A 126 -32.57 29.30 2.88
N GLY A 127 -32.46 28.96 1.59
CA GLY A 127 -31.49 27.96 1.11
C GLY A 127 -30.08 28.52 0.91
N GLN A 128 -29.95 29.74 0.38
CA GLN A 128 -28.66 30.34 0.06
C GLN A 128 -27.85 30.76 1.30
N LEU A 129 -28.48 31.29 2.35
CA LEU A 129 -27.78 31.57 3.61
C LEU A 129 -27.24 30.30 4.28
N SER A 130 -27.90 29.14 4.12
CA SER A 130 -27.34 27.85 4.56
C SER A 130 -26.12 27.44 3.72
N ALA A 131 -26.14 27.71 2.41
CA ALA A 131 -25.03 27.39 1.52
C ALA A 131 -23.82 28.30 1.76
N GLU A 132 -24.03 29.60 1.97
CA GLU A 132 -22.96 30.57 2.23
C GLU A 132 -22.36 30.43 3.63
N VAL A 133 -23.17 30.19 4.67
CA VAL A 133 -22.65 29.91 6.03
C VAL A 133 -21.92 28.57 6.08
N ASN A 134 -22.38 27.54 5.35
CA ASN A 134 -21.60 26.32 5.18
C ASN A 134 -20.31 26.59 4.40
N ALA A 135 -20.34 27.30 3.27
CA ALA A 135 -19.14 27.62 2.50
C ALA A 135 -18.10 28.41 3.31
N GLN A 136 -18.52 29.33 4.17
CA GLN A 136 -17.64 30.04 5.11
C GLN A 136 -17.08 29.12 6.21
N SER A 137 -17.82 28.10 6.66
CA SER A 137 -17.30 27.07 7.56
C SER A 137 -16.34 26.10 6.89
N TYR A 138 -16.51 25.80 5.59
CA TYR A 138 -15.58 24.96 4.82
C TYR A 138 -14.29 25.73 4.44
N ALA A 139 -14.36 27.05 4.27
CA ALA A 139 -13.22 27.89 3.94
C ALA A 139 -12.24 28.15 5.11
N GLN A 140 -12.58 27.76 6.35
CA GLN A 140 -11.72 27.99 7.52
C GLN A 140 -10.57 26.98 7.67
N ASP A 141 -10.72 25.74 7.18
CA ASP A 141 -9.64 24.73 7.23
C ASP A 141 -8.76 24.72 5.96
N TYR A 142 -9.29 25.12 4.80
CA TYR A 142 -8.52 25.29 3.55
C TYR A 142 -8.99 26.53 2.78
N GLY A 143 -8.35 27.67 3.06
CA GLY A 143 -8.65 28.92 2.37
C GLY A 143 -8.08 28.98 0.93
N PRO A 144 -8.61 29.88 0.08
CA PRO A 144 -8.11 30.10 -1.29
C PRO A 144 -6.60 30.43 -1.48
N PRO A 145 -5.84 31.05 -0.54
CA PRO A 145 -4.47 31.46 -0.85
C PRO A 145 -3.45 30.31 -0.90
N LEU A 146 -3.85 29.06 -0.61
CA LEU A 146 -2.97 27.88 -0.71
C LEU A 146 -3.14 27.10 -2.03
N TRP A 147 -4.24 27.26 -2.77
CA TRP A 147 -4.45 26.54 -4.04
C TRP A 147 -3.95 27.34 -5.25
N ASN A 148 -2.62 27.43 -5.40
CA ASN A 148 -1.99 28.09 -6.54
C ASN A 148 -1.85 27.11 -7.73
N ILE A 149 -2.70 27.27 -8.75
CA ILE A 149 -2.76 26.39 -9.93
C ILE A 149 -1.40 26.22 -10.63
N ASN A 150 -0.57 27.27 -10.66
CA ASN A 150 0.74 27.22 -11.31
C ASN A 150 1.74 26.39 -10.48
N TYR A 151 1.69 26.50 -9.15
CA TYR A 151 2.53 25.72 -8.24
C TYR A 151 2.21 24.23 -8.30
N PHE A 152 0.93 23.86 -8.28
CA PHE A 152 0.53 22.45 -8.40
C PHE A 152 0.77 21.88 -9.81
N LEU A 153 0.68 22.71 -10.87
CA LEU A 153 1.06 22.30 -12.21
C LEU A 153 2.58 22.07 -12.31
N GLU A 154 3.38 22.95 -11.72
CA GLU A 154 4.84 22.82 -11.64
C GLU A 154 5.25 21.58 -10.84
N ASP A 155 4.63 21.32 -9.69
CA ASP A 155 4.84 20.11 -8.88
C ASP A 155 4.48 18.82 -9.64
N TYR A 156 3.32 18.79 -10.31
CA TYR A 156 2.94 17.68 -11.18
C TYR A 156 3.96 17.48 -12.31
N VAL A 157 4.36 18.54 -13.01
CA VAL A 157 5.29 18.46 -14.15
C VAL A 157 6.70 18.06 -13.72
N ASN A 158 7.14 18.45 -12.52
CA ASN A 158 8.39 18.04 -11.89
C ASN A 158 8.37 16.59 -11.41
N SER A 159 7.19 16.03 -11.09
CA SER A 159 7.04 14.61 -10.77
C SER A 159 7.17 13.68 -11.99
N LEU A 160 7.03 14.22 -13.21
CA LEU A 160 7.20 13.49 -14.46
C LEU A 160 8.69 13.36 -14.84
N PRO A 161 9.11 12.24 -15.45
CA PRO A 161 10.51 11.99 -15.78
C PRO A 161 11.05 12.97 -16.83
N THR A 162 12.11 13.70 -16.45
CA THR A 162 12.76 14.71 -17.29
C THR A 162 13.82 14.14 -18.25
N THR A 163 14.20 12.86 -18.11
CA THR A 163 15.17 12.18 -18.98
C THR A 163 14.52 11.09 -19.85
N PRO A 164 14.87 10.99 -21.15
CA PRO A 164 14.47 9.86 -21.98
C PRO A 164 15.24 8.60 -21.58
N VAL A 165 14.54 7.49 -21.35
CA VAL A 165 15.17 6.18 -21.11
C VAL A 165 15.84 5.69 -22.39
N MET A 166 17.14 5.43 -22.32
CA MET A 166 17.89 4.77 -23.39
C MET A 166 17.72 3.25 -23.30
N PRO A 167 17.76 2.50 -24.42
CA PRO A 167 17.45 1.06 -24.43
C PRO A 167 18.37 0.16 -23.58
N ALA A 168 19.48 0.68 -23.05
CA ALA A 168 20.45 -0.08 -22.26
C ALA A 168 19.88 -0.57 -20.92
N ASP A 169 19.02 0.22 -20.26
CA ASP A 169 18.65 -0.03 -18.85
C ASP A 169 17.56 -1.09 -18.65
N LEU A 170 16.93 -1.58 -19.73
CA LEU A 170 16.06 -2.78 -19.70
C LEU A 170 16.76 -4.04 -20.26
N GLY A 171 18.01 -3.95 -20.69
CA GLY A 171 18.71 -4.99 -21.45
C GLY A 171 19.29 -6.17 -20.66
N LEU A 172 19.22 -6.19 -19.32
CA LEU A 172 19.83 -7.24 -18.50
C LEU A 172 19.08 -8.59 -18.49
N ALA A 173 18.00 -8.71 -19.29
CA ALA A 173 17.18 -9.91 -19.38
C ALA A 173 17.00 -10.45 -20.82
N LEU A 174 18.06 -10.47 -21.64
CA LEU A 174 18.27 -11.46 -22.73
C LEU A 174 19.63 -11.24 -23.41
N GLY A 175 20.51 -12.25 -23.38
CA GLY A 175 21.81 -12.17 -24.04
C GLY A 175 21.77 -12.63 -25.50
N ALA A 176 21.88 -11.70 -26.46
CA ALA A 176 22.58 -11.89 -27.75
C ALA A 176 22.62 -10.60 -28.59
N SER A 177 23.84 -10.13 -28.87
CA SER A 177 24.29 -9.32 -30.02
C SER A 177 23.26 -8.72 -31.00
N VAL A 178 23.12 -7.38 -31.00
CA VAL A 178 23.08 -6.55 -32.22
C VAL A 178 23.81 -5.22 -31.93
N GLU A 179 24.93 -4.97 -32.61
CA GLU A 179 25.41 -3.60 -32.84
C GLU A 179 24.83 -3.13 -34.17
N GLU A 180 24.08 -2.01 -34.19
CA GLU A 180 24.11 -0.94 -35.22
C GLU A 180 22.87 -0.03 -35.12
N ASN A 181 23.10 1.29 -35.24
CA ASN A 181 22.14 2.36 -35.58
C ASN A 181 20.88 2.56 -34.70
N CYS A 182 20.81 3.72 -34.02
CA CYS A 182 20.02 4.85 -34.52
C CYS A 182 20.01 6.06 -33.57
N ALA A 183 20.15 7.26 -34.15
CA ALA A 183 19.61 8.49 -33.57
C ALA A 183 18.14 8.64 -34.01
N ASN A 184 17.34 9.40 -33.24
CA ASN A 184 15.87 9.50 -33.28
C ASN A 184 15.10 8.21 -32.89
N PRO A 185 14.22 8.27 -31.86
CA PRO A 185 13.28 7.20 -31.55
C PRO A 185 12.05 7.27 -32.48
N MET A 186 12.23 6.94 -33.77
CA MET A 186 11.08 6.67 -34.64
C MET A 186 10.56 5.27 -34.35
N VAL A 187 9.35 5.21 -33.78
CA VAL A 187 8.52 3.99 -33.70
C VAL A 187 8.41 3.39 -35.10
N SER A 188 8.56 2.06 -35.24
CA SER A 188 8.44 1.42 -36.55
C SER A 188 7.00 1.54 -37.08
N GLU A 189 6.85 1.63 -38.40
CA GLU A 189 5.52 1.80 -39.02
C GLU A 189 4.60 0.60 -38.68
N ASP A 190 5.17 -0.61 -38.68
CA ASP A 190 4.53 -1.86 -38.24
C ASP A 190 4.06 -1.82 -36.77
N GLU A 191 4.88 -1.29 -35.84
CA GLU A 191 4.53 -1.17 -34.42
C GLU A 191 3.35 -0.20 -34.24
N ARG A 192 3.37 0.94 -34.94
CA ARG A 192 2.28 1.93 -34.90
C ARG A 192 0.99 1.37 -35.50
N GLU A 193 1.06 0.60 -36.60
CA GLU A 193 -0.14 -0.07 -37.15
C GLU A 193 -0.69 -1.11 -36.17
N GLN A 194 0.18 -1.92 -35.54
CA GLN A 194 -0.23 -2.93 -34.56
C GLN A 194 -0.94 -2.30 -33.34
N ILE A 195 -0.36 -1.26 -32.75
CA ILE A 195 -0.96 -0.54 -31.61
C ILE A 195 -2.30 0.09 -32.02
N THR A 196 -2.36 0.74 -33.19
CA THR A 196 -3.60 1.31 -33.75
C THR A 196 -4.71 0.27 -33.84
N LYS A 197 -4.39 -0.90 -34.40
CA LYS A 197 -5.32 -2.01 -34.61
C LYS A 197 -5.79 -2.65 -33.30
N LEU A 198 -4.92 -2.73 -32.29
CA LEU A 198 -5.29 -3.20 -30.96
C LEU A 198 -6.19 -2.18 -30.25
N PHE A 199 -5.76 -0.92 -30.14
CA PHE A 199 -6.53 0.12 -29.45
C PHE A 199 -7.96 0.25 -29.97
N LEU A 200 -8.11 0.38 -31.29
CA LEU A 200 -9.40 0.62 -31.96
C LEU A 200 -10.33 -0.61 -32.02
N ARG A 201 -9.82 -1.82 -31.70
CA ARG A 201 -10.62 -3.05 -31.73
C ARG A 201 -10.92 -3.60 -30.33
N THR A 202 -10.03 -3.41 -29.36
CA THR A 202 -10.19 -3.99 -28.02
C THR A 202 -10.14 -2.91 -26.93
N THR A 203 -9.06 -2.15 -26.82
CA THR A 203 -8.82 -1.24 -25.67
C THR A 203 -9.90 -0.16 -25.51
N CYS A 204 -10.35 0.49 -26.59
CA CYS A 204 -11.33 1.59 -26.49
C CYS A 204 -12.72 1.16 -25.98
N HIS A 205 -13.07 -0.12 -26.08
CA HIS A 205 -14.34 -0.68 -25.57
C HIS A 205 -14.30 -0.97 -24.06
N ASN A 206 -13.12 -0.92 -23.43
CA ASN A 206 -12.96 -1.02 -21.98
C ASN A 206 -12.89 0.36 -21.29
N LEU A 207 -13.06 1.44 -22.06
CA LEU A 207 -13.01 2.83 -21.60
C LEU A 207 -14.32 3.59 -21.87
N SER A 208 -15.33 2.93 -22.44
CA SER A 208 -16.60 3.52 -22.85
C SER A 208 -17.68 2.44 -22.95
N ILE A 209 -18.87 2.70 -22.41
CA ILE A 209 -20.05 1.83 -22.52
C ILE A 209 -20.73 1.91 -23.90
N GLU A 210 -20.35 2.91 -24.71
CA GLU A 210 -20.78 3.02 -26.11
C GLU A 210 -19.99 2.02 -26.98
N GLU A 211 -20.68 0.98 -27.46
CA GLU A 211 -20.13 -0.06 -28.34
C GLU A 211 -20.18 0.34 -29.83
N ASP A 212 -21.03 1.30 -30.21
CA ASP A 212 -21.04 1.81 -31.58
C ASP A 212 -19.72 2.51 -31.88
N SER A 213 -18.97 1.92 -32.81
CA SER A 213 -17.63 2.35 -33.20
C SER A 213 -17.55 3.80 -33.70
N ASP A 214 -18.66 4.36 -34.17
CA ASP A 214 -18.78 5.72 -34.69
C ASP A 214 -19.34 6.72 -33.64
N LYS A 215 -19.63 6.24 -32.42
CA LYS A 215 -20.09 7.05 -31.28
C LYS A 215 -19.12 7.02 -30.09
N ASN A 216 -18.30 5.99 -29.94
CA ASN A 216 -17.30 5.86 -28.87
C ASN A 216 -16.29 7.04 -28.90
N PRO A 217 -16.22 7.90 -27.86
CA PRO A 217 -15.41 9.13 -27.90
C PRO A 217 -13.89 8.88 -27.91
N TRP A 218 -13.42 7.78 -27.30
CA TRP A 218 -12.00 7.43 -27.35
C TRP A 218 -11.54 7.15 -28.78
N LYS A 219 -12.41 6.56 -29.60
CA LYS A 219 -12.16 6.31 -31.02
C LYS A 219 -12.44 7.51 -31.92
N THR A 220 -13.50 8.27 -31.66
CA THR A 220 -13.95 9.35 -32.57
C THR A 220 -13.39 10.73 -32.25
N VAL A 221 -12.95 10.97 -31.01
CA VAL A 221 -12.45 12.28 -30.55
C VAL A 221 -10.99 12.18 -30.09
N ILE A 222 -10.66 11.23 -29.21
CA ILE A 222 -9.30 11.16 -28.61
C ILE A 222 -8.27 10.53 -29.55
N TRP A 223 -8.61 9.43 -30.24
CA TRP A 223 -7.66 8.77 -31.16
C TRP A 223 -7.21 9.64 -32.34
N PRO A 224 -8.07 10.46 -32.99
CA PRO A 224 -7.62 11.43 -33.99
C PRO A 224 -6.62 12.44 -33.42
N MET A 225 -6.86 12.99 -32.22
CA MET A 225 -5.88 13.89 -31.56
C MET A 225 -4.54 13.18 -31.34
N ALA A 226 -4.57 11.90 -30.96
CA ALA A 226 -3.35 11.10 -30.76
C ALA A 226 -2.49 10.97 -32.02
N GLN A 227 -3.07 11.06 -33.23
CA GLN A 227 -2.26 11.00 -34.46
C GLN A 227 -1.32 12.19 -34.62
N GLU A 228 -1.74 13.36 -34.13
CA GLU A 228 -1.01 14.63 -34.20
C GLU A 228 -0.16 14.90 -32.94
N GLN A 229 -0.50 14.28 -31.81
CA GLN A 229 0.04 14.60 -30.49
C GLN A 229 0.83 13.41 -29.89
N PRO A 230 2.18 13.40 -29.98
CA PRO A 230 3.00 12.26 -29.57
C PRO A 230 2.82 11.82 -28.11
N ALA A 231 2.70 12.76 -27.16
CA ALA A 231 2.46 12.41 -25.75
C ALA A 231 1.17 11.58 -25.59
N LEU A 232 0.07 12.03 -26.20
CA LEU A 232 -1.20 11.32 -26.19
C LEU A 232 -1.13 9.96 -26.91
N TYR A 233 -0.42 9.87 -28.05
CA TYR A 233 -0.16 8.58 -28.70
C TYR A 233 0.55 7.59 -27.76
N HIS A 234 1.64 8.01 -27.13
CA HIS A 234 2.40 7.15 -26.23
C HIS A 234 1.56 6.77 -24.98
N ALA A 235 0.68 7.63 -24.48
CA ALA A 235 -0.25 7.29 -23.39
C ALA A 235 -1.24 6.17 -23.79
N LEU A 236 -1.89 6.29 -24.95
CA LEU A 236 -2.84 5.28 -25.46
C LEU A 236 -2.15 3.97 -25.87
N ALA A 237 -0.90 4.07 -26.34
CA ALA A 237 -0.04 2.91 -26.60
C ALA A 237 0.29 2.15 -25.32
N ALA A 238 0.71 2.84 -24.25
CA ALA A 238 0.97 2.24 -22.94
C ALA A 238 -0.25 1.47 -22.43
N LEU A 239 -1.41 2.14 -22.43
CA LEU A 239 -2.71 1.58 -22.03
C LEU A 239 -3.07 0.30 -22.83
N THR A 240 -2.84 0.32 -24.14
CA THR A 240 -3.09 -0.82 -25.04
C THR A 240 -2.14 -1.98 -24.79
N CYS A 241 -0.87 -1.68 -24.57
CA CYS A 241 0.16 -2.65 -24.25
C CYS A 241 -0.10 -3.34 -22.91
N PHE A 242 -0.44 -2.60 -21.85
CA PHE A 242 -0.79 -3.19 -20.55
C PHE A 242 -2.07 -4.04 -20.65
N HIS A 243 -3.14 -3.54 -21.28
CA HIS A 243 -4.36 -4.31 -21.52
C HIS A 243 -4.09 -5.64 -22.27
N THR A 244 -3.20 -5.62 -23.26
CA THR A 244 -2.90 -6.81 -24.08
C THR A 244 -1.85 -7.72 -23.41
N SER A 245 -1.12 -7.22 -22.42
CA SER A 245 0.05 -7.90 -21.82
C SER A 245 -0.24 -9.28 -21.24
N LYS A 246 -1.43 -9.51 -20.66
CA LYS A 246 -1.80 -10.83 -20.12
C LYS A 246 -1.90 -11.91 -21.21
N ALA A 247 -2.27 -11.52 -22.43
CA ALA A 247 -2.28 -12.42 -23.59
C ALA A 247 -0.95 -12.44 -24.36
N GLN A 248 -0.16 -11.36 -24.24
CA GLN A 248 1.12 -11.16 -24.92
C GLN A 248 2.14 -10.52 -23.96
N PRO A 249 2.78 -11.30 -23.06
CA PRO A 249 3.61 -10.77 -21.98
C PRO A 249 4.74 -9.83 -22.44
N GLN A 250 5.25 -10.02 -23.65
CA GLN A 250 6.25 -9.15 -24.27
C GLN A 250 5.78 -7.69 -24.40
N LEU A 251 4.48 -7.44 -24.57
CA LEU A 251 3.94 -6.08 -24.68
C LEU A 251 4.00 -5.30 -23.38
N ARG A 252 4.19 -5.94 -22.22
CA ARG A 252 4.29 -5.22 -20.94
C ARG A 252 5.49 -4.27 -20.91
N ILE A 253 6.63 -4.74 -21.41
CA ILE A 253 7.88 -3.96 -21.49
C ILE A 253 7.68 -2.75 -22.41
N GLU A 254 7.04 -2.95 -23.57
CA GLU A 254 6.67 -1.86 -24.47
C GLU A 254 5.68 -0.89 -23.82
N GLY A 255 4.73 -1.39 -23.02
CA GLY A 255 3.82 -0.56 -22.23
C GLY A 255 4.56 0.39 -21.29
N GLN A 256 5.59 -0.09 -20.60
CA GLN A 256 6.44 0.74 -19.73
C GLN A 256 7.26 1.76 -20.54
N ARG A 257 7.84 1.35 -21.68
CA ARG A 257 8.56 2.25 -22.60
C ARG A 257 7.66 3.38 -23.09
N HIS A 258 6.42 3.05 -23.50
CA HIS A 258 5.42 4.02 -23.93
C HIS A 258 4.96 4.93 -22.78
N LEU A 259 4.74 4.40 -21.57
CA LEU A 259 4.33 5.18 -20.41
C LEU A 259 5.38 6.23 -20.04
N HIS A 260 6.65 5.84 -19.92
CA HIS A 260 7.75 6.75 -19.63
C HIS A 260 7.93 7.79 -20.73
N THR A 261 7.87 7.38 -22.00
CA THR A 261 7.98 8.29 -23.15
C THR A 261 6.86 9.32 -23.18
N SER A 262 5.62 8.90 -22.90
CA SER A 262 4.46 9.78 -22.77
C SER A 262 4.66 10.81 -21.66
N ALA A 263 5.02 10.35 -20.46
CA ALA A 263 5.22 11.21 -19.30
C ALA A 263 6.34 12.25 -19.54
N HIS A 264 7.44 11.85 -20.19
CA HIS A 264 8.51 12.75 -20.60
C HIS A 264 8.05 13.78 -21.64
N LEU A 265 7.40 13.35 -22.72
CA LEU A 265 6.89 14.24 -23.77
C LEU A 265 5.84 15.22 -23.24
N LEU A 266 5.01 14.79 -22.28
CA LEU A 266 4.03 15.62 -21.59
C LEU A 266 4.70 16.70 -20.73
N SER A 267 5.73 16.33 -19.94
CA SER A 267 6.51 17.28 -19.13
C SER A 267 7.18 18.35 -20.01
N VAL A 268 7.85 17.95 -21.09
CA VAL A 268 8.48 18.88 -22.04
C VAL A 268 7.45 19.75 -22.75
N GLY A 269 6.33 19.16 -23.20
CA GLY A 269 5.27 19.85 -23.91
C GLY A 269 4.57 20.91 -23.07
N ILE A 270 4.26 20.61 -21.81
CA ILE A 270 3.63 21.57 -20.88
C ILE A 270 4.61 22.71 -20.57
N ASN A 271 5.85 22.39 -20.17
CA ASN A 271 6.87 23.40 -19.82
C ASN A 271 7.14 24.41 -20.93
N LYS A 272 7.10 23.98 -22.19
CA LYS A 272 7.31 24.85 -23.35
C LYS A 272 6.02 25.42 -23.95
N SER A 273 4.85 25.03 -23.43
CA SER A 273 3.54 25.31 -24.04
C SER A 273 3.43 24.85 -25.51
N GLU A 274 4.11 23.75 -25.86
CA GLU A 274 4.11 23.16 -27.21
C GLU A 274 2.92 22.20 -27.44
N ILE A 275 2.31 21.67 -26.38
CA ILE A 275 1.16 20.75 -26.44
C ILE A 275 -0.18 21.50 -26.21
N PRO A 276 -1.23 21.25 -27.01
CA PRO A 276 -2.58 21.75 -26.73
C PRO A 276 -3.11 21.26 -25.37
N LEU A 277 -3.81 22.13 -24.65
CA LEU A 277 -4.20 21.86 -23.26
C LEU A 277 -5.23 20.71 -23.13
N ASP A 278 -6.09 20.53 -24.14
CA ASP A 278 -7.02 19.39 -24.23
C ASP A 278 -6.30 18.08 -24.54
N ALA A 279 -5.25 18.10 -25.38
CA ALA A 279 -4.40 16.96 -25.63
C ALA A 279 -3.54 16.59 -24.41
N ALA A 280 -3.05 17.57 -23.65
CA ALA A 280 -2.34 17.35 -22.38
C ALA A 280 -3.26 16.73 -21.32
N LEU A 281 -4.50 17.22 -21.20
CA LEU A 281 -5.53 16.65 -20.33
C LEU A 281 -5.85 15.20 -20.73
N ALA A 282 -6.09 14.93 -22.01
CA ALA A 282 -6.36 13.59 -22.52
C ALA A 282 -5.18 12.63 -22.30
N ALA A 283 -3.93 13.08 -22.53
CA ALA A 283 -2.73 12.28 -22.30
C ALA A 283 -2.54 11.96 -20.82
N THR A 284 -2.81 12.92 -19.95
CA THR A 284 -2.76 12.75 -18.50
C THR A 284 -3.81 11.74 -18.00
N LEU A 285 -5.06 11.83 -18.46
CA LEU A 285 -6.10 10.86 -18.12
C LEU A 285 -5.77 9.45 -18.64
N ALA A 286 -5.25 9.34 -19.86
CA ALA A 286 -4.81 8.06 -20.43
C ALA A 286 -3.62 7.44 -19.65
N LEU A 287 -2.67 8.25 -19.18
CA LEU A 287 -1.60 7.82 -18.27
C LEU A 287 -2.15 7.31 -16.94
N GLY A 288 -3.10 8.04 -16.34
CA GLY A 288 -3.78 7.62 -15.10
C GLY A 288 -4.46 6.26 -15.23
N PHE A 289 -5.13 5.97 -16.36
CA PHE A 289 -5.63 4.62 -16.63
C PHE A 289 -4.49 3.61 -16.83
N ALA A 290 -3.46 3.96 -17.61
CA ALA A 290 -2.38 3.05 -17.96
C ALA A 290 -1.62 2.54 -16.72
N GLU A 291 -1.32 3.42 -15.75
CA GLU A 291 -0.69 3.02 -14.48
C GLU A 291 -1.52 1.97 -13.72
N THR A 292 -2.84 2.13 -13.66
CA THR A 292 -3.72 1.19 -12.95
C THR A 292 -3.86 -0.18 -13.64
N TRP A 293 -3.54 -0.26 -14.94
CA TRP A 293 -3.69 -1.47 -15.76
C TRP A 293 -2.41 -2.30 -15.88
N ASP A 294 -1.24 -1.82 -15.41
CA ASP A 294 -0.08 -2.70 -15.21
C ASP A 294 -0.34 -3.62 -14.01
N SER A 295 -0.50 -4.91 -14.28
CA SER A 295 -0.81 -5.94 -13.28
C SER A 295 0.28 -6.14 -12.23
N GLU A 296 1.53 -5.76 -12.53
CA GLU A 296 2.67 -5.82 -11.60
C GLU A 296 2.99 -4.45 -10.98
N SER A 297 2.29 -3.38 -11.38
CA SER A 297 2.43 -2.06 -10.77
C SER A 297 1.52 -1.92 -9.54
N ALA A 298 2.06 -1.25 -8.54
CA ALA A 298 1.34 -0.78 -7.36
C ALA A 298 1.00 0.73 -7.45
N ALA A 299 1.19 1.35 -8.62
CA ALA A 299 0.80 2.73 -8.88
C ALA A 299 -0.73 2.85 -9.01
N THR A 300 -1.28 3.96 -8.50
CA THR A 300 -2.72 4.21 -8.41
C THR A 300 -3.24 5.21 -9.44
N GLY A 301 -2.38 5.78 -10.30
CA GLY A 301 -2.76 6.85 -11.23
C GLY A 301 -3.01 8.21 -10.58
N MET A 302 -2.90 8.33 -9.25
CA MET A 302 -3.33 9.53 -8.49
C MET A 302 -2.60 10.81 -8.86
N THR A 303 -1.30 10.74 -9.15
CA THR A 303 -0.49 11.88 -9.64
C THR A 303 -1.09 12.44 -10.93
N HIS A 304 -1.42 11.57 -11.88
CA HIS A 304 -2.06 11.93 -13.14
C HIS A 304 -3.50 12.40 -12.94
N ILE A 305 -4.32 11.77 -12.08
CA ILE A 305 -5.69 12.22 -11.80
C ILE A 305 -5.71 13.64 -11.23
N THR A 306 -4.77 13.97 -10.33
CA THR A 306 -4.60 15.32 -9.79
C THR A 306 -4.09 16.29 -10.87
N GLY A 307 -3.09 15.91 -11.65
CA GLY A 307 -2.59 16.68 -12.81
C GLY A 307 -3.70 17.02 -13.82
N ALA A 308 -4.57 16.06 -14.14
CA ALA A 308 -5.72 16.26 -15.00
C ALA A 308 -6.71 17.29 -14.42
N GLY A 309 -6.97 17.25 -13.11
CA GLY A 309 -7.83 18.23 -12.44
C GLY A 309 -7.30 19.67 -12.56
N ILE A 310 -5.98 19.83 -12.46
CA ILE A 310 -5.29 21.12 -12.59
C ILE A 310 -5.36 21.63 -14.05
N LEU A 311 -5.07 20.79 -15.04
CA LEU A 311 -5.16 21.13 -16.47
C LEU A 311 -6.60 21.50 -16.86
N LEU A 312 -7.59 20.74 -16.38
CA LEU A 312 -9.02 20.97 -16.57
C LEU A 312 -9.46 22.31 -15.96
N GLN A 313 -8.99 22.63 -14.75
CA GLN A 313 -9.20 23.95 -14.13
C GLN A 313 -8.64 25.08 -15.01
N GLN A 314 -7.44 24.92 -15.56
CA GLN A 314 -6.79 25.91 -16.41
C GLN A 314 -7.58 26.13 -17.72
N MET A 315 -8.10 25.07 -18.34
CA MET A 315 -8.99 25.18 -19.52
C MET A 315 -10.24 26.01 -19.22
N LEU A 316 -10.89 25.76 -18.08
CA LEU A 316 -12.13 26.41 -17.68
C LEU A 316 -11.95 27.87 -17.26
N GLN A 317 -10.76 28.24 -16.77
CA GLN A 317 -10.39 29.64 -16.54
C GLN A 317 -10.14 30.38 -17.85
N ASN A 318 -9.43 29.76 -18.81
CA ASN A 318 -9.15 30.36 -20.11
C ASN A 318 -10.41 30.58 -20.97
N ARG A 319 -11.47 29.77 -20.78
CA ARG A 319 -12.78 29.95 -21.46
C ARG A 319 -13.51 31.26 -21.13
N ILE A 320 -13.17 31.97 -20.06
CA ILE A 320 -13.89 33.21 -19.63
C ILE A 320 -13.80 34.32 -20.71
N SER A 321 -12.91 34.16 -21.70
CA SER A 321 -12.57 35.20 -22.70
C SER A 321 -12.98 34.89 -24.15
N GLY A 322 -13.76 33.84 -24.46
CA GLY A 322 -14.04 33.51 -25.88
C GLY A 322 -15.22 32.56 -26.16
N VAL A 323 -15.75 32.66 -27.38
CA VAL A 323 -16.78 31.76 -27.94
C VAL A 323 -16.09 30.51 -28.51
N SER A 324 -16.53 29.33 -28.09
CA SER A 324 -15.96 28.02 -28.46
C SER A 324 -16.92 27.25 -29.37
N ALA A 325 -16.39 26.35 -30.21
CA ALA A 325 -17.23 25.56 -31.12
C ALA A 325 -17.89 24.38 -30.39
N GLN A 326 -19.12 24.01 -30.79
CA GLN A 326 -19.92 22.93 -30.17
C GLN A 326 -19.17 21.59 -30.02
N GLN A 327 -18.24 21.29 -30.94
CA GLN A 327 -17.41 20.07 -30.91
C GLN A 327 -16.28 20.12 -29.85
N GLU A 328 -15.79 21.32 -29.50
CA GLU A 328 -14.83 21.52 -28.40
C GLU A 328 -15.53 21.43 -27.03
N GLU A 329 -16.79 21.84 -26.96
CA GLU A 329 -17.62 21.71 -25.77
C GLU A 329 -17.94 20.25 -25.44
N ALA A 330 -18.41 19.47 -26.43
CA ALA A 330 -18.62 18.03 -26.27
C ALA A 330 -17.34 17.27 -25.87
N ARG A 331 -16.18 17.66 -26.43
CA ARG A 331 -14.87 17.11 -26.06
C ARG A 331 -14.51 17.40 -24.60
N LEU A 332 -14.67 18.64 -24.13
CA LEU A 332 -14.34 18.97 -22.75
C LEU A 332 -15.33 18.35 -21.75
N ALA A 333 -16.62 18.28 -22.07
CA ALA A 333 -17.61 17.59 -21.25
C ALA A 333 -17.23 16.10 -21.06
N PHE A 334 -16.81 15.42 -22.14
CA PHE A 334 -16.33 14.05 -22.07
C PHE A 334 -15.05 13.89 -21.22
N LEU A 335 -14.06 14.77 -21.38
CA LEU A 335 -12.83 14.75 -20.56
C LEU A 335 -13.13 15.08 -19.07
N TYR A 336 -14.07 16.00 -18.80
CA TYR A 336 -14.54 16.34 -17.46
C TYR A 336 -15.24 15.15 -16.79
N ASN A 337 -16.14 14.46 -17.49
CA ASN A 337 -16.83 13.27 -16.98
C ASN A 337 -15.84 12.12 -16.75
N THR A 338 -14.89 11.92 -17.66
CA THR A 338 -13.79 10.95 -17.50
C THR A 338 -12.96 11.24 -16.26
N TRP A 339 -12.52 12.49 -16.06
CA TRP A 339 -11.80 12.90 -14.85
C TRP A 339 -12.62 12.71 -13.58
N THR A 340 -13.90 13.13 -13.61
CA THR A 340 -14.82 13.02 -12.47
C THR A 340 -15.04 11.57 -12.06
N TYR A 341 -15.17 10.66 -13.04
CA TYR A 341 -15.21 9.22 -12.78
C TYR A 341 -13.93 8.76 -12.07
N MET A 342 -12.75 9.06 -12.63
CA MET A 342 -11.48 8.60 -12.06
C MET A 342 -11.22 9.15 -10.65
N ASP A 343 -11.42 10.45 -10.42
CA ASP A 343 -11.24 11.10 -9.12
C ASP A 343 -12.20 10.52 -8.06
N VAL A 344 -13.48 10.32 -8.38
CA VAL A 344 -14.44 9.75 -7.43
C VAL A 344 -14.14 8.29 -7.11
N ILE A 345 -13.84 7.45 -8.11
CA ILE A 345 -13.49 6.04 -7.86
C ILE A 345 -12.21 5.97 -7.01
N ALA A 346 -11.17 6.75 -7.36
CA ALA A 346 -9.92 6.77 -6.62
C ALA A 346 -10.09 7.28 -5.17
N ARG A 347 -10.98 8.24 -4.91
CA ARG A 347 -11.32 8.69 -3.55
C ARG A 347 -11.92 7.59 -2.67
N PHE A 348 -12.64 6.62 -3.25
CA PHE A 348 -13.11 5.45 -2.49
C PHE A 348 -12.05 4.37 -2.33
N THR A 349 -11.14 4.22 -3.30
CA THR A 349 -10.18 3.09 -3.34
C THR A 349 -8.77 3.43 -2.88
N CYS A 350 -8.45 4.69 -2.57
CA CYS A 350 -7.16 5.15 -2.05
C CYS A 350 -7.26 5.66 -0.60
N LEU A 351 -6.14 5.60 0.12
CA LEU A 351 -5.98 6.06 1.51
C LEU A 351 -5.45 7.49 1.55
N ASP A 352 -4.47 7.77 0.69
CA ASP A 352 -3.76 9.03 0.60
C ASP A 352 -4.43 9.88 -0.49
N LEU A 353 -5.35 10.75 -0.07
CA LEU A 353 -5.96 11.72 -0.97
C LEU A 353 -5.05 12.94 -1.09
N CYS A 354 -4.87 13.41 -2.33
CA CYS A 354 -4.45 14.79 -2.57
C CYS A 354 -5.45 15.77 -1.90
N PRO A 355 -5.03 17.01 -1.59
CA PRO A 355 -5.89 18.00 -0.96
C PRO A 355 -7.23 18.12 -1.71
N PRO A 356 -8.36 18.28 -1.01
CA PRO A 356 -9.67 18.34 -1.65
C PRO A 356 -9.70 19.52 -2.63
N VAL A 357 -9.92 19.21 -3.92
CA VAL A 357 -10.22 20.23 -4.93
C VAL A 357 -11.45 21.01 -4.43
N PRO A 358 -11.40 22.35 -4.32
CA PRO A 358 -12.47 23.11 -3.68
C PRO A 358 -13.85 22.85 -4.29
N ASP A 359 -14.86 22.60 -3.45
CA ASP A 359 -16.25 22.38 -3.88
C ASP A 359 -16.77 23.53 -4.76
N SER A 360 -16.32 24.76 -4.48
CA SER A 360 -16.62 25.96 -5.28
C SER A 360 -16.12 25.87 -6.72
N LEU A 361 -15.00 25.18 -6.95
CA LEU A 361 -14.45 24.95 -8.29
C LEU A 361 -15.26 23.87 -9.03
N VAL A 362 -15.63 22.79 -8.35
CA VAL A 362 -16.49 21.73 -8.92
C VAL A 362 -17.85 22.31 -9.30
N ALA A 363 -18.49 23.07 -8.39
CA ALA A 363 -19.77 23.73 -8.65
C ALA A 363 -19.69 24.77 -9.78
N ALA A 364 -18.63 25.59 -9.81
CA ALA A 364 -18.40 26.55 -10.90
C ALA A 364 -18.10 25.86 -12.25
N THR A 365 -17.69 24.59 -12.25
CA THR A 365 -17.47 23.80 -13.47
C THR A 365 -18.77 23.21 -13.99
N VAL A 366 -19.55 22.56 -13.13
CA VAL A 366 -20.85 21.96 -13.49
C VAL A 366 -21.83 23.02 -14.01
N GLY A 367 -21.86 24.21 -13.40
CA GLY A 367 -22.73 25.31 -13.84
C GLY A 367 -22.27 26.07 -15.10
N ARG A 368 -21.17 25.65 -15.76
CA ARG A 368 -20.58 26.32 -16.94
C ARG A 368 -20.48 25.46 -18.20
N LEU A 369 -20.63 24.14 -18.06
CA LEU A 369 -20.67 23.21 -19.18
C LEU A 369 -22.14 22.86 -19.42
N ASP A 370 -22.63 23.01 -20.66
CA ASP A 370 -24.00 22.58 -21.01
C ASP A 370 -24.06 21.04 -21.16
N ILE A 371 -23.81 20.34 -20.04
CA ILE A 371 -23.80 18.89 -19.98
C ILE A 371 -25.23 18.41 -20.10
N ASN A 372 -25.59 17.95 -21.30
CA ASN A 372 -26.90 17.36 -21.55
C ASN A 372 -27.07 16.07 -20.74
N THR A 373 -27.72 16.20 -19.58
CA THR A 373 -28.01 15.12 -18.63
C THR A 373 -29.10 14.16 -19.10
N SER A 374 -29.88 14.51 -20.14
CA SER A 374 -30.91 13.63 -20.72
C SER A 374 -30.34 12.58 -21.68
N LYS A 375 -29.04 12.67 -22.01
CA LYS A 375 -28.34 11.67 -22.83
C LYS A 375 -27.47 10.78 -21.95
N LEU A 376 -27.40 9.49 -22.29
CA LEU A 376 -26.48 8.54 -21.69
C LEU A 376 -25.02 9.00 -21.87
N ASP A 377 -24.28 9.14 -20.77
CA ASP A 377 -22.85 9.42 -20.82
C ASP A 377 -22.07 8.17 -21.28
N PRO A 378 -21.11 8.32 -22.21
CA PRO A 378 -20.38 7.20 -22.79
C PRO A 378 -19.46 6.45 -21.82
N LEU A 379 -19.25 6.90 -20.57
CA LEU A 379 -18.53 6.16 -19.54
C LEU A 379 -19.41 5.87 -18.32
N MET A 380 -20.13 6.88 -17.85
CA MET A 380 -20.85 6.90 -16.57
C MET A 380 -22.33 6.51 -16.71
N GLY A 381 -22.83 6.36 -17.93
CA GLY A 381 -24.24 6.09 -18.20
C GLY A 381 -25.14 7.23 -17.70
N CYS A 382 -26.10 6.91 -16.84
CA CYS A 382 -27.01 7.91 -16.24
C CYS A 382 -26.57 8.41 -14.86
N THR A 383 -25.36 8.09 -14.40
CA THR A 383 -24.86 8.47 -13.06
C THR A 383 -24.15 9.82 -13.00
N THR A 384 -24.07 10.58 -14.09
CA THR A 384 -23.34 11.86 -14.17
C THR A 384 -23.73 12.85 -13.07
N THR A 385 -25.02 12.97 -12.75
CA THR A 385 -25.53 13.84 -11.66
C THR A 385 -25.34 13.23 -10.26
N PHE A 386 -25.07 11.92 -10.16
CA PHE A 386 -24.83 11.23 -8.89
C PHE A 386 -23.37 11.32 -8.42
N PHE A 387 -22.41 11.30 -9.35
CA PHE A 387 -20.98 11.33 -9.00
C PHE A 387 -20.55 12.55 -8.16
N PRO A 388 -21.11 13.77 -8.31
CA PRO A 388 -20.88 14.86 -7.37
C PRO A 388 -21.34 14.55 -5.92
N ILE A 389 -22.44 13.82 -5.75
CA ILE A 389 -22.90 13.35 -4.43
C ILE A 389 -21.93 12.29 -3.91
N MET A 390 -21.52 11.34 -4.75
CA MET A 390 -20.52 10.32 -4.41
C MET A 390 -19.19 10.92 -3.95
N ARG A 391 -18.71 11.98 -4.62
CA ARG A 391 -17.50 12.73 -4.22
C ARG A 391 -17.60 13.21 -2.77
N ARG A 392 -18.69 13.91 -2.42
CA ARG A 392 -18.94 14.42 -1.06
C ARG A 392 -19.02 13.30 -0.02
N VAL A 393 -19.55 12.13 -0.39
CA VAL A 393 -19.52 10.93 0.47
C VAL A 393 -18.08 10.46 0.66
N ALA A 394 -17.29 10.33 -0.41
CA ALA A 394 -15.89 9.89 -0.32
C ALA A 394 -15.04 10.83 0.57
N ASP A 395 -15.22 12.15 0.42
CA ASP A 395 -14.55 13.16 1.25
C ASP A 395 -15.02 13.15 2.73
N LEU A 396 -16.26 12.71 3.00
CA LEU A 396 -16.71 12.41 4.36
C LEU A 396 -16.06 11.13 4.90
N ILE A 397 -16.00 10.06 4.11
CA ILE A 397 -15.37 8.78 4.49
C ILE A 397 -13.88 8.98 4.78
N TYR A 398 -13.17 9.77 3.98
CA TYR A 398 -11.78 10.13 4.24
C TYR A 398 -11.62 10.81 5.61
N ARG A 399 -12.42 11.85 5.90
CA ARG A 399 -12.39 12.53 7.20
C ARG A 399 -12.76 11.60 8.37
N VAL A 400 -13.67 10.64 8.17
CA VAL A 400 -13.99 9.57 9.13
C VAL A 400 -12.79 8.67 9.39
N ARG A 401 -12.04 8.27 8.34
CA ARG A 401 -10.89 7.36 8.43
C ARG A 401 -9.65 8.01 9.05
N VAL A 402 -9.32 9.26 8.66
CA VAL A 402 -8.18 10.02 9.19
C VAL A 402 -8.38 10.41 10.65
N LYS A 403 -9.61 10.79 11.03
CA LYS A 403 -9.97 11.11 12.41
C LYS A 403 -10.08 9.82 13.23
N ASN A 404 -8.94 9.33 13.72
CA ASN A 404 -8.78 8.12 14.53
C ASN A 404 -9.45 8.26 15.92
N ALA A 405 -10.78 8.31 15.92
CA ALA A 405 -11.64 8.51 17.08
C ALA A 405 -12.66 7.36 17.18
N PRO A 406 -13.05 6.95 18.40
CA PRO A 406 -13.94 5.79 18.60
C PRO A 406 -15.39 6.04 18.17
N ARG A 407 -15.79 7.29 17.90
CA ARG A 407 -17.12 7.72 17.44
C ARG A 407 -17.01 8.94 16.53
N ASN A 408 -18.00 9.12 15.65
CA ASN A 408 -18.10 10.29 14.80
C ASN A 408 -18.63 11.51 15.59
N SER A 409 -18.08 12.69 15.29
CA SER A 409 -18.55 13.95 15.87
C SER A 409 -19.91 14.37 15.30
N PRO A 410 -20.77 15.09 16.04
CA PRO A 410 -22.09 15.52 15.57
C PRO A 410 -22.09 16.23 14.20
N VAL A 411 -21.02 16.99 13.88
CA VAL A 411 -20.82 17.62 12.57
C VAL A 411 -20.76 16.58 11.42
N ILE A 412 -20.03 15.47 11.63
CA ILE A 412 -19.93 14.37 10.65
C ILE A 412 -21.29 13.68 10.52
N ILE A 413 -21.97 13.43 11.64
CA ILE A 413 -23.29 12.77 11.65
C ILE A 413 -24.34 13.64 10.93
N SER A 414 -24.32 14.96 11.14
CA SER A 414 -25.22 15.90 10.45
C SER A 414 -24.96 15.97 8.94
N GLN A 415 -23.70 16.03 8.52
CA GLN A 415 -23.31 15.99 7.10
C GLN A 415 -23.67 14.65 6.45
N ALA A 416 -23.49 13.54 7.17
CA ALA A 416 -23.89 12.21 6.70
C ALA A 416 -25.42 12.07 6.58
N LEU A 417 -26.20 12.72 7.46
CA LEU A 417 -27.67 12.74 7.34
C LEU A 417 -28.15 13.58 6.16
N GLU A 418 -27.47 14.67 5.82
CA GLU A 418 -27.71 15.44 4.59
C GLU A 418 -27.43 14.58 3.35
N LEU A 419 -26.23 13.98 3.26
CA LEU A 419 -25.84 13.14 2.14
C LEU A 419 -26.74 11.91 1.98
N LYS A 420 -27.17 11.30 3.10
CA LYS A 420 -28.15 10.22 3.09
C LYS A 420 -29.43 10.60 2.34
N ARG A 421 -30.01 11.78 2.65
CA ARG A 421 -31.20 12.29 1.93
C ARG A 421 -30.89 12.50 0.46
N SER A 422 -29.78 13.15 0.13
CA SER A 422 -29.37 13.36 -1.27
C SER A 422 -29.22 12.05 -2.07
N ILE A 423 -28.81 10.94 -1.44
CA ILE A 423 -28.73 9.62 -2.09
C ILE A 423 -30.10 8.94 -2.20
N GLU A 424 -30.98 9.12 -1.20
CA GLU A 424 -32.32 8.55 -1.19
C GLU A 424 -33.26 9.25 -2.18
N ASP A 425 -33.16 10.58 -2.27
CA ASP A 425 -33.95 11.47 -3.13
C ASP A 425 -33.42 11.52 -4.59
N TRP A 426 -32.17 11.10 -4.84
CA TRP A 426 -31.62 11.04 -6.21
C TRP A 426 -32.26 9.92 -7.03
N ALA A 427 -32.61 10.26 -8.27
CA ALA A 427 -33.04 9.34 -9.31
C ALA A 427 -32.24 9.62 -10.61
N PRO A 428 -32.09 8.64 -11.51
CA PRO A 428 -31.48 8.85 -12.82
C PRO A 428 -32.15 10.00 -13.58
N PRO A 429 -31.40 10.94 -14.19
CA PRO A 429 -31.93 12.09 -14.93
C PRO A 429 -32.47 11.72 -16.33
N ILE A 430 -32.97 10.49 -16.49
CA ILE A 430 -33.52 9.98 -17.74
C ILE A 430 -35.04 10.06 -17.67
N ASP A 431 -35.63 10.84 -18.56
CA ASP A 431 -37.05 10.78 -18.82
C ASP A 431 -37.34 9.58 -19.73
N VAL A 432 -37.94 8.54 -19.13
CA VAL A 432 -38.28 7.28 -19.80
C VAL A 432 -39.39 7.48 -20.84
N GLU A 433 -40.16 8.56 -20.77
CA GLU A 433 -41.24 8.90 -21.72
C GLU A 433 -40.71 9.62 -22.99
N ILE A 434 -39.50 10.17 -22.94
CA ILE A 434 -38.89 10.95 -24.06
C ILE A 434 -37.93 10.10 -24.92
N LEU A 435 -37.45 8.96 -24.41
CA LEU A 435 -36.56 8.06 -25.15
C LEU A 435 -37.34 7.24 -26.20
N GLU A 436 -37.27 7.67 -27.46
CA GLU A 436 -37.79 6.93 -28.63
C GLU A 436 -37.15 5.53 -28.81
N ASP A 437 -36.00 5.27 -28.16
CA ASP A 437 -35.24 4.02 -28.26
C ASP A 437 -35.07 3.37 -26.88
N HIS A 438 -35.99 2.45 -26.53
CA HIS A 438 -35.92 1.59 -25.34
C HIS A 438 -34.82 0.51 -25.46
N SER A 439 -33.60 0.92 -25.76
CA SER A 439 -32.48 0.01 -25.91
C SER A 439 -32.13 -0.70 -24.59
N GLN A 440 -31.70 -1.96 -24.68
CA GLN A 440 -31.24 -2.74 -23.51
C GLN A 440 -30.15 -2.00 -22.73
N LEU A 441 -29.29 -1.25 -23.43
CA LEU A 441 -28.21 -0.44 -22.85
C LEU A 441 -28.73 0.62 -21.86
N VAL A 442 -29.83 1.30 -22.18
CA VAL A 442 -30.44 2.29 -21.26
C VAL A 442 -30.95 1.59 -19.99
N THR A 443 -31.61 0.44 -20.15
CA THR A 443 -32.09 -0.36 -19.01
C THR A 443 -30.91 -0.80 -18.14
N ASP A 444 -29.88 -1.39 -18.73
CA ASP A 444 -28.67 -1.84 -18.03
C ASP A 444 -27.97 -0.68 -17.30
N ALA A 445 -27.95 0.52 -17.90
CA ALA A 445 -27.38 1.71 -17.29
C ALA A 445 -28.20 2.22 -16.09
N ILE A 446 -29.53 2.15 -16.15
CA ILE A 446 -30.42 2.48 -15.01
C ILE A 446 -30.21 1.48 -13.85
N GLN A 447 -30.16 0.18 -14.14
CA GLN A 447 -29.88 -0.83 -13.10
C GLN A 447 -28.46 -0.66 -12.52
N THR A 448 -27.48 -0.30 -13.36
CA THR A 448 -26.12 0.04 -12.90
C THR A 448 -26.14 1.26 -11.98
N ALA A 449 -26.91 2.29 -12.32
CA ALA A 449 -27.02 3.51 -11.50
C ALA A 449 -27.68 3.25 -10.14
N GLU A 450 -28.74 2.45 -10.08
CA GLU A 450 -29.30 2.00 -8.79
C GLU A 450 -28.28 1.19 -7.99
N ALA A 451 -27.53 0.27 -8.62
CA ALA A 451 -26.48 -0.47 -7.93
C ALA A 451 -25.44 0.48 -7.29
N TYR A 452 -24.96 1.49 -8.03
CA TYR A 452 -24.11 2.56 -7.50
C TYR A 452 -24.76 3.30 -6.32
N ARG A 453 -26.04 3.68 -6.44
CA ARG A 453 -26.78 4.42 -5.41
C ARG A 453 -26.86 3.65 -4.09
N TRP A 454 -27.24 2.38 -4.14
CA TRP A 454 -27.32 1.50 -2.96
C TRP A 454 -25.94 1.18 -2.39
N SER A 455 -24.91 1.01 -3.22
CA SER A 455 -23.52 0.82 -2.76
C SER A 455 -22.99 2.03 -1.97
N ILE A 456 -23.27 3.24 -2.44
CA ILE A 456 -22.80 4.48 -1.83
C ILE A 456 -23.55 4.76 -0.51
N LEU A 457 -24.84 4.41 -0.44
CA LEU A 457 -25.59 4.39 0.82
C LEU A 457 -25.03 3.35 1.82
N SER A 458 -24.63 2.16 1.36
CA SER A 458 -23.98 1.15 2.20
C SER A 458 -22.67 1.65 2.80
N LEU A 459 -21.77 2.19 1.96
CA LEU A 459 -20.52 2.82 2.41
C LEU A 459 -20.74 3.96 3.42
N LEU A 460 -21.78 4.77 3.24
CA LEU A 460 -22.13 5.85 4.17
C LEU A 460 -22.52 5.31 5.55
N TYR A 461 -23.30 4.22 5.62
CA TYR A 461 -23.61 3.54 6.88
C TYR A 461 -22.39 2.86 7.51
N GLN A 462 -21.53 2.23 6.71
CA GLN A 462 -20.27 1.65 7.20
C GLN A 462 -19.30 2.70 7.74
N ALA A 463 -19.40 3.96 7.30
CA ALA A 463 -18.58 5.07 7.80
C ALA A 463 -19.20 5.79 8.99
N VAL A 464 -20.52 5.93 9.01
CA VAL A 464 -21.29 6.58 10.08
C VAL A 464 -22.35 5.62 10.60
N PRO A 465 -21.96 4.59 11.39
CA PRO A 465 -22.89 3.64 11.98
C PRO A 465 -23.83 4.27 13.02
N GLU A 466 -23.59 5.53 13.40
CA GLU A 466 -24.51 6.34 14.22
C GLU A 466 -25.77 6.82 13.45
N LEU A 467 -25.83 6.64 12.12
CA LEU A 467 -27.02 6.97 11.34
C LEU A 467 -28.18 5.98 11.63
N PRO A 468 -29.44 6.44 11.65
CA PRO A 468 -30.58 5.56 11.83
C PRO A 468 -30.75 4.64 10.62
N ASN A 469 -30.52 3.34 10.83
CA ASN A 469 -30.65 2.29 9.82
C ASN A 469 -31.45 1.11 10.38
N GLN A 470 -32.36 0.55 9.59
CA GLN A 470 -33.16 -0.64 9.94
C GLN A 470 -32.69 -1.92 9.22
N THR A 471 -31.79 -1.76 8.23
CA THR A 471 -31.32 -2.77 7.30
C THR A 471 -29.86 -3.11 7.60
N SER A 472 -29.51 -4.39 7.67
CA SER A 472 -28.11 -4.85 7.83
C SER A 472 -27.28 -4.60 6.56
N TYR A 473 -25.96 -4.70 6.69
CA TYR A 473 -25.06 -4.60 5.53
C TYR A 473 -25.30 -5.74 4.52
N GLY A 474 -25.59 -6.96 4.98
CA GLY A 474 -25.93 -8.09 4.11
C GLY A 474 -27.26 -7.88 3.34
N GLU A 475 -28.30 -7.35 3.98
CA GLU A 475 -29.57 -7.01 3.32
C GLU A 475 -29.38 -5.88 2.26
N LEU A 476 -28.46 -4.93 2.50
CA LEU A 476 -28.08 -3.92 1.49
C LEU A 476 -27.24 -4.52 0.35
N ALA A 477 -26.31 -5.41 0.68
CA ALA A 477 -25.48 -6.13 -0.29
C ALA A 477 -26.34 -6.94 -1.26
N GLN A 478 -27.25 -7.78 -0.74
CA GLN A 478 -28.19 -8.56 -1.54
C GLN A 478 -28.98 -7.66 -2.51
N LYS A 479 -29.46 -6.50 -2.05
CA LYS A 479 -30.17 -5.55 -2.90
C LYS A 479 -29.30 -5.03 -4.06
N ILE A 480 -28.04 -4.71 -3.82
CA ILE A 480 -27.09 -4.29 -4.86
C ILE A 480 -26.83 -5.45 -5.84
N LEU A 481 -26.62 -6.68 -5.32
CA LEU A 481 -26.38 -7.86 -6.15
C LEU A 481 -27.58 -8.19 -7.05
N VAL A 482 -28.83 -8.00 -6.59
CA VAL A 482 -30.03 -8.13 -7.43
C VAL A 482 -29.98 -7.18 -8.63
N TYR A 483 -29.64 -5.89 -8.43
CA TYR A 483 -29.46 -4.96 -9.55
C TYR A 483 -28.40 -5.43 -10.54
N ILE A 484 -27.22 -5.86 -10.05
CA ILE A 484 -26.14 -6.41 -10.89
C ILE A 484 -26.56 -7.68 -11.64
N ALA A 485 -27.36 -8.54 -11.00
CA ALA A 485 -27.85 -9.80 -11.56
C ALA A 485 -28.83 -9.61 -12.72
N THR A 486 -29.61 -8.52 -12.73
CA THR A 486 -30.49 -8.19 -13.87
C THR A 486 -29.74 -7.80 -15.16
N ILE A 487 -28.45 -7.46 -15.05
CA ILE A 487 -27.65 -6.95 -16.17
C ILE A 487 -26.86 -8.11 -16.81
N PRO A 488 -27.05 -8.41 -18.11
CA PRO A 488 -26.36 -9.52 -18.76
C PRO A 488 -24.84 -9.27 -18.89
N LEU A 489 -24.05 -10.34 -18.85
CA LEU A 489 -22.58 -10.27 -18.97
C LEU A 489 -22.08 -9.70 -20.32
N SER A 490 -22.94 -9.72 -21.35
CA SER A 490 -22.68 -9.07 -22.63
C SER A 490 -22.84 -7.55 -22.60
N SER A 491 -23.54 -6.99 -21.59
CA SER A 491 -23.75 -5.55 -21.47
C SER A 491 -22.41 -4.80 -21.36
N PRO A 492 -22.21 -3.69 -22.09
CA PRO A 492 -21.00 -2.87 -21.94
C PRO A 492 -20.93 -2.13 -20.60
N THR A 493 -22.05 -1.97 -19.89
CA THR A 493 -22.07 -1.36 -18.54
C THR A 493 -21.22 -2.14 -17.51
N ILE A 494 -20.89 -3.40 -17.81
CA ILE A 494 -20.02 -4.24 -16.99
C ILE A 494 -18.66 -3.61 -16.68
N ILE A 495 -18.15 -2.70 -17.54
CA ILE A 495 -16.85 -2.03 -17.33
C ILE A 495 -16.84 -1.13 -16.08
N VAL A 496 -18.00 -0.66 -15.61
CA VAL A 496 -18.14 0.15 -14.39
C VAL A 496 -18.71 -0.63 -13.19
N HIS A 497 -18.90 -1.95 -13.29
CA HIS A 497 -19.47 -2.76 -12.18
C HIS A 497 -18.50 -3.03 -11.02
N ILE A 498 -17.21 -2.68 -11.16
CA ILE A 498 -16.15 -2.98 -10.17
C ILE A 498 -16.48 -2.38 -8.79
N LEU A 499 -16.86 -1.10 -8.70
CA LEU A 499 -17.12 -0.46 -7.41
C LEU A 499 -18.40 -1.00 -6.73
N PRO A 500 -19.56 -1.15 -7.41
CA PRO A 500 -20.72 -1.79 -6.79
C PRO A 500 -20.45 -3.23 -6.34
N LEU A 501 -19.70 -4.01 -7.15
CA LEU A 501 -19.42 -5.42 -6.86
C LEU A 501 -18.40 -5.60 -5.73
N ILE A 502 -17.39 -4.73 -5.58
CA ILE A 502 -16.49 -4.80 -4.41
C ILE A 502 -17.24 -4.42 -3.14
N ILE A 503 -18.10 -3.39 -3.15
CA ILE A 503 -18.86 -2.98 -1.95
C ILE A 503 -19.85 -4.08 -1.52
N ALA A 504 -20.69 -4.55 -2.44
CA ALA A 504 -21.70 -5.55 -2.11
C ALA A 504 -21.10 -6.95 -1.91
N GLY A 505 -20.14 -7.34 -2.75
CA GLY A 505 -19.50 -8.65 -2.68
C GLY A 505 -18.81 -8.90 -1.35
N ASN A 506 -18.11 -7.91 -0.81
CA ASN A 506 -17.45 -8.04 0.50
C ASN A 506 -18.45 -8.19 1.66
N ASP A 507 -19.67 -7.68 1.51
CA ASP A 507 -20.77 -7.80 2.47
C ASP A 507 -21.74 -8.97 2.17
N ALA A 508 -21.47 -9.80 1.16
CA ALA A 508 -22.22 -11.02 0.88
C ALA A 508 -22.07 -12.04 2.03
N VAL A 509 -23.20 -12.41 2.63
CA VAL A 509 -23.27 -13.31 3.80
C VAL A 509 -23.53 -14.74 3.37
N GLU A 510 -24.55 -14.96 2.54
CA GLU A 510 -24.97 -16.29 2.08
C GLU A 510 -24.00 -16.84 1.02
N GLU A 511 -23.79 -18.16 0.99
CA GLU A 511 -22.80 -18.75 0.08
C GLU A 511 -23.26 -18.69 -1.39
N GLU A 512 -24.58 -18.68 -1.65
CA GLU A 512 -25.13 -18.46 -3.00
C GLU A 512 -24.81 -17.04 -3.53
N ASP A 513 -24.93 -16.01 -2.68
CA ASP A 513 -24.54 -14.64 -3.03
C ASP A 513 -23.02 -14.55 -3.30
N ARG A 514 -22.21 -15.27 -2.50
CA ARG A 514 -20.74 -15.34 -2.67
C ARG A 514 -20.34 -16.05 -3.96
N ASP A 515 -20.99 -17.15 -4.30
CA ASP A 515 -20.78 -17.85 -5.57
C ASP A 515 -21.18 -16.99 -6.77
N PHE A 516 -22.31 -16.29 -6.70
CA PHE A 516 -22.70 -15.30 -7.72
C PHE A 516 -21.63 -14.21 -7.90
N VAL A 517 -21.13 -13.63 -6.81
CA VAL A 517 -20.07 -12.61 -6.82
C VAL A 517 -18.79 -13.16 -7.45
N ARG A 518 -18.37 -14.38 -7.06
CA ARG A 518 -17.17 -15.05 -7.57
C ARG A 518 -17.27 -15.32 -9.07
N ASP A 519 -18.42 -15.79 -9.55
CA ASP A 519 -18.64 -16.03 -10.98
C ASP A 519 -18.82 -14.74 -11.79
N ARG A 520 -19.39 -13.68 -11.20
CA ARG A 520 -19.41 -12.33 -11.79
C ARG A 520 -17.98 -11.80 -11.98
N TRP A 521 -17.12 -11.88 -10.97
CA TRP A 521 -15.70 -11.51 -11.07
C TRP A 521 -14.96 -12.32 -12.15
N ARG A 522 -15.14 -13.65 -12.19
CA ARG A 522 -14.56 -14.55 -13.20
C ARG A 522 -15.05 -14.29 -14.63
N ALA A 523 -16.26 -13.77 -14.79
CA ALA A 523 -16.77 -13.35 -16.09
C ALA A 523 -16.19 -11.98 -16.49
N MET A 524 -16.15 -11.04 -15.56
CA MET A 524 -15.56 -9.70 -15.77
C MET A 524 -14.08 -9.79 -16.18
N SER A 525 -13.27 -10.63 -15.55
CA SER A 525 -11.82 -10.74 -15.83
C SER A 525 -11.49 -11.31 -17.22
N LYS A 526 -12.47 -11.87 -17.94
CA LYS A 526 -12.34 -12.28 -19.34
C LYS A 526 -12.53 -11.12 -20.33
N ARG A 527 -13.24 -10.05 -19.93
CA ARG A 527 -13.52 -8.86 -20.75
C ARG A 527 -12.60 -7.69 -20.36
N LEU A 528 -12.45 -7.47 -19.05
CA LEU A 528 -11.61 -6.46 -18.43
C LEU A 528 -10.26 -7.06 -18.04
N VAL A 529 -9.39 -7.24 -19.01
CA VAL A 529 -8.08 -7.88 -18.84
C VAL A 529 -7.06 -6.87 -18.29
N THR A 530 -7.36 -6.25 -17.15
CA THR A 530 -6.61 -5.14 -16.56
C THR A 530 -5.90 -5.49 -15.25
N GLY A 531 -6.04 -6.75 -14.79
CA GLY A 531 -5.49 -7.21 -13.50
C GLY A 531 -6.18 -6.62 -12.26
N ILE A 532 -7.01 -5.58 -12.40
CA ILE A 532 -7.78 -4.98 -11.30
C ILE A 532 -8.91 -5.93 -10.83
N VAL A 533 -9.49 -6.70 -11.76
CA VAL A 533 -10.68 -7.50 -11.52
C VAL A 533 -10.37 -8.77 -10.71
N GLU A 534 -9.28 -9.45 -11.06
CA GLU A 534 -8.71 -10.56 -10.28
C GLU A 534 -8.28 -10.07 -8.90
N ARG A 535 -7.61 -8.90 -8.86
CA ARG A 535 -7.21 -8.25 -7.61
C ARG A 535 -8.43 -7.98 -6.69
N ALA A 536 -9.53 -7.46 -7.23
CA ALA A 536 -10.75 -7.22 -6.45
C ALA A 536 -11.41 -8.52 -5.94
N LEU A 537 -11.31 -9.62 -6.68
CA LEU A 537 -11.74 -10.95 -6.22
C LEU A 537 -10.88 -11.43 -5.03
N ASP A 538 -9.56 -11.33 -5.11
CA ASP A 538 -8.65 -11.77 -4.03
C ASP A 538 -8.93 -11.04 -2.70
N ILE A 539 -9.17 -9.71 -2.75
CA ILE A 539 -9.62 -8.93 -1.57
C ILE A 539 -10.94 -9.48 -1.02
N THR A 540 -11.90 -9.74 -1.91
CA THR A 540 -13.25 -10.17 -1.55
C THR A 540 -13.22 -11.52 -0.83
N GLU A 541 -12.41 -12.47 -1.30
CA GLU A 541 -12.25 -13.78 -0.65
C GLU A 541 -11.49 -13.70 0.68
N GLU A 542 -10.49 -12.83 0.82
CA GLU A 542 -9.81 -12.59 2.11
C GLU A 542 -10.74 -11.92 3.14
N VAL A 543 -11.58 -10.97 2.73
CA VAL A 543 -12.58 -10.37 3.64
C VAL A 543 -13.57 -11.42 4.12
N TRP A 544 -14.08 -12.28 3.23
CA TRP A 544 -14.94 -13.40 3.61
C TRP A 544 -14.25 -14.31 4.63
N LYS A 545 -13.02 -14.73 4.35
CA LYS A 545 -12.21 -15.56 5.25
C LYS A 545 -12.00 -14.91 6.63
N ARG A 546 -11.53 -13.66 6.69
CA ARG A 546 -11.32 -12.92 7.95
C ARG A 546 -12.61 -12.77 8.76
N ARG A 547 -13.73 -12.51 8.09
CA ARG A 547 -15.04 -12.45 8.72
C ARG A 547 -15.43 -13.83 9.26
N ASP A 548 -15.31 -14.89 8.46
CA ASP A 548 -15.69 -16.24 8.90
C ASP A 548 -14.84 -16.73 10.08
N GLU A 549 -13.53 -16.47 10.09
CA GLU A 549 -12.62 -16.70 11.24
C GLU A 549 -13.07 -15.93 12.49
N TYR A 550 -13.47 -14.65 12.35
CA TYR A 550 -13.96 -13.82 13.46
C TYR A 550 -15.27 -14.34 14.07
N TRP A 551 -16.20 -14.86 13.26
CA TRP A 551 -17.44 -15.46 13.75
C TRP A 551 -17.16 -16.78 14.48
N GLN A 552 -16.32 -17.65 13.90
CA GLN A 552 -15.89 -18.91 14.53
C GLN A 552 -15.22 -18.68 15.89
N ALA A 553 -14.26 -17.74 15.96
CA ALA A 553 -13.52 -17.42 17.19
C ALA A 553 -14.41 -16.91 18.33
N ARG A 554 -15.62 -16.41 18.03
CA ARG A 554 -16.59 -15.92 19.02
C ARG A 554 -17.68 -16.94 19.39
N GLY A 555 -17.60 -18.16 18.87
CA GLY A 555 -18.66 -19.18 19.04
C GLY A 555 -19.98 -18.80 18.36
N LEU A 556 -19.94 -17.81 17.46
CA LEU A 556 -21.07 -17.40 16.63
C LEU A 556 -21.06 -18.28 15.38
N SER A 557 -21.26 -19.59 15.55
CA SER A 557 -21.45 -20.47 14.40
C SER A 557 -22.61 -19.95 13.56
N ARG A 558 -22.37 -19.79 12.26
CA ARG A 558 -23.44 -19.81 11.25
C ARG A 558 -24.31 -21.02 11.57
N LEU A 559 -25.63 -20.83 11.71
CA LEU A 559 -26.56 -21.92 11.93
C LEU A 559 -26.70 -22.72 10.62
N SER A 560 -25.71 -23.56 10.32
CA SER A 560 -25.83 -24.55 9.25
C SER A 560 -26.79 -25.65 9.73
N GLU A 561 -28.02 -25.60 9.22
CA GLU A 561 -28.93 -26.75 9.23
C GLU A 561 -28.37 -27.86 8.32
N ASP A 562 -27.34 -28.57 8.76
CA ASP A 562 -27.09 -29.92 8.25
C ASP A 562 -26.42 -30.82 9.30
N ALA A 563 -27.24 -31.64 9.95
CA ALA A 563 -26.82 -32.71 10.85
C ALA A 563 -27.36 -34.06 10.34
N GLY A 564 -27.09 -34.36 9.07
CA GLY A 564 -27.44 -35.62 8.42
C GLY A 564 -26.64 -36.83 8.90
N ARG A 565 -27.23 -37.61 9.82
CA ARG A 565 -26.83 -38.96 10.30
C ARG A 565 -25.67 -39.01 11.32
N PRO A 566 -25.81 -39.90 12.33
CA PRO A 566 -25.31 -41.27 12.15
C PRO A 566 -26.40 -42.35 12.21
N ASP A 567 -26.13 -43.47 11.52
CA ASP A 567 -26.97 -44.67 11.54
C ASP A 567 -26.80 -45.49 12.85
N GLY A 568 -27.89 -46.11 13.32
CA GLY A 568 -27.84 -47.39 14.04
C GLY A 568 -27.92 -47.40 15.57
N ILE A 569 -29.14 -47.51 16.11
CA ILE A 569 -29.65 -48.63 16.96
C ILE A 569 -30.80 -48.13 17.86
N SER A 570 -31.98 -48.73 17.67
CA SER A 570 -33.22 -48.54 18.44
C SER A 570 -33.31 -49.57 19.60
N PRO A 571 -34.42 -49.64 20.36
CA PRO A 571 -35.30 -48.60 20.93
C PRO A 571 -35.50 -48.77 22.46
N THR A 572 -36.13 -47.81 23.15
CA THR A 572 -37.32 -48.05 24.01
C THR A 572 -37.86 -46.78 24.68
N ASN A 573 -39.19 -46.59 24.56
CA ASN A 573 -40.16 -46.10 25.55
C ASN A 573 -39.60 -45.59 26.91
N ASN A 574 -40.07 -44.47 27.48
CA ASN A 574 -41.47 -44.08 27.62
C ASN A 574 -41.66 -42.60 28.01
N LEU A 575 -42.89 -42.08 27.83
CA LEU A 575 -43.33 -40.81 28.41
C LEU A 575 -43.46 -40.92 29.94
N SER A 576 -43.26 -39.82 30.69
CA SER A 576 -44.37 -39.11 31.36
C SER A 576 -43.93 -37.98 32.33
N TYR A 577 -44.72 -36.90 32.31
CA TYR A 577 -45.11 -36.00 33.41
C TYR A 577 -44.27 -35.87 34.70
N GLY A 578 -44.06 -34.60 35.10
CA GLY A 578 -44.57 -34.19 36.42
C GLY A 578 -43.66 -33.37 37.34
N THR A 579 -43.82 -32.04 37.30
CA THR A 579 -44.02 -31.13 38.46
C THR A 579 -43.11 -31.15 39.71
N GLY A 580 -42.69 -29.96 40.16
CA GLY A 580 -42.33 -29.63 41.55
C GLY A 580 -40.81 -29.50 41.76
N SER A 581 -40.21 -28.31 41.83
CA SER A 581 -40.32 -27.28 42.91
C SER A 581 -39.77 -27.74 44.27
N GLY A 582 -38.73 -27.06 44.77
CA GLY A 582 -38.44 -27.07 46.23
C GLY A 582 -36.96 -27.08 46.61
N ALA A 583 -36.46 -25.91 47.01
CA ALA A 583 -35.15 -25.62 47.60
C ALA A 583 -34.64 -26.56 48.72
N GLY A 584 -33.30 -26.64 48.87
CA GLY A 584 -32.66 -27.28 50.04
C GLY A 584 -31.12 -27.26 50.03
N SER A 585 -30.51 -26.21 50.59
CA SER A 585 -29.13 -26.19 51.11
C SER A 585 -29.21 -26.26 52.66
N PRO A 586 -28.13 -26.43 53.49
CA PRO A 586 -26.69 -26.33 53.17
C PRO A 586 -25.71 -27.29 53.93
N ASN A 587 -24.41 -27.09 53.66
CA ASN A 587 -23.23 -27.24 54.55
C ASN A 587 -22.84 -28.58 55.22
N SER A 588 -21.73 -29.16 54.76
CA SER A 588 -20.45 -29.40 55.50
C SER A 588 -19.50 -30.18 54.56
N GLY A 589 -18.17 -30.05 54.55
CA GLY A 589 -17.22 -29.34 55.40
C GLY A 589 -15.92 -30.16 55.43
N GLY A 590 -14.89 -29.79 54.64
CA GLY A 590 -13.65 -30.59 54.57
C GLY A 590 -12.61 -30.10 53.55
N HIS A 591 -11.49 -29.59 54.06
CA HIS A 591 -10.23 -29.28 53.37
C HIS A 591 -9.08 -29.79 54.27
N PRO A 592 -7.81 -29.90 53.81
CA PRO A 592 -7.29 -29.91 52.44
C PRO A 592 -6.28 -31.06 52.14
N VAL A 593 -6.01 -31.34 50.85
CA VAL A 593 -4.66 -31.72 50.36
C VAL A 593 -4.45 -31.09 48.98
N ASN A 594 -3.25 -30.54 48.74
CA ASN A 594 -2.85 -29.85 47.51
C ASN A 594 -2.24 -30.79 46.46
N ILE A 595 -2.44 -30.43 45.18
CA ILE A 595 -1.66 -30.67 43.92
C ILE A 595 -2.71 -30.56 42.78
N GLY A 596 -2.61 -29.72 41.74
CA GLY A 596 -1.66 -28.65 41.40
C GLY A 596 -2.03 -28.05 40.02
N VAL A 597 -1.30 -27.00 39.58
CA VAL A 597 -1.37 -26.28 38.29
C VAL A 597 -2.49 -25.22 38.14
N ASN A 598 -2.05 -23.97 37.90
CA ASN A 598 -2.86 -22.78 37.64
C ASN A 598 -3.08 -22.56 36.13
N ALA A 599 -4.23 -21.96 35.78
CA ALA A 599 -4.36 -21.05 34.64
C ALA A 599 -5.31 -19.91 35.04
N GLY A 600 -4.81 -18.67 35.06
CA GLY A 600 -5.51 -17.52 35.63
C GLY A 600 -6.58 -16.93 34.71
N LEU A 601 -7.80 -16.76 35.24
CA LEU A 601 -8.86 -15.98 34.60
C LEU A 601 -8.48 -14.49 34.54
N GLN A 602 -8.37 -13.93 33.33
CA GLN A 602 -8.29 -12.48 33.15
C GLN A 602 -9.67 -11.83 33.16
N SER A 603 -9.70 -10.56 33.57
CA SER A 603 -10.90 -9.81 33.93
C SER A 603 -11.89 -9.60 32.77
N ARG A 604 -13.17 -9.91 33.02
CA ARG A 604 -14.30 -9.45 32.19
C ARG A 604 -14.41 -7.91 32.30
N ARG A 605 -14.02 -7.18 31.25
CA ARG A 605 -14.50 -5.80 31.07
C ARG A 605 -15.99 -5.83 30.71
N ALA A 606 -16.80 -5.10 31.47
CA ALA A 606 -18.23 -4.97 31.20
C ALA A 606 -18.47 -4.13 29.93
N ASN A 607 -19.45 -4.53 29.12
CA ASN A 607 -19.79 -3.87 27.86
C ASN A 607 -20.74 -2.68 28.12
N PRO A 608 -20.39 -1.42 27.77
CA PRO A 608 -21.10 -0.23 28.26
C PRO A 608 -22.21 0.25 27.31
N PHE A 609 -23.15 -0.62 26.93
CA PHE A 609 -24.32 -0.25 26.13
C PHE A 609 -25.65 -0.51 26.86
N PRO A 610 -26.58 0.46 26.89
CA PRO A 610 -27.93 0.24 27.40
C PRO A 610 -28.74 -0.64 26.44
N ILE A 611 -29.48 -1.59 27.00
CA ILE A 611 -30.26 -2.58 26.26
C ILE A 611 -31.59 -1.97 25.78
N SER A 612 -31.66 -1.51 24.53
CA SER A 612 -32.89 -1.29 23.72
C SER A 612 -32.46 -0.80 22.32
N ALA A 613 -32.89 -1.33 21.16
CA ALA A 613 -33.95 -2.30 20.87
C ALA A 613 -33.56 -3.23 19.68
N ALA A 614 -32.59 -4.12 19.88
CA ALA A 614 -31.99 -4.95 18.81
C ALA A 614 -32.07 -6.47 19.05
N PHE A 615 -33.26 -6.98 19.45
CA PHE A 615 -33.45 -8.42 19.73
C PHE A 615 -34.71 -9.00 19.08
N LYS A 616 -34.68 -9.15 17.75
CA LYS A 616 -35.43 -10.21 17.06
C LYS A 616 -34.53 -11.43 16.93
N LYS A 617 -35.07 -12.62 17.16
CA LYS A 617 -34.34 -13.90 17.02
C LYS A 617 -34.06 -14.14 15.53
N GLY A 618 -32.80 -14.39 15.16
CA GLY A 618 -32.38 -14.58 13.76
C GLY A 618 -31.92 -13.31 13.02
N VAL A 619 -31.50 -12.26 13.74
CA VAL A 619 -30.98 -11.02 13.14
C VAL A 619 -29.51 -10.83 13.50
N ASP A 620 -28.68 -10.43 12.53
CA ASP A 620 -27.25 -10.16 12.72
C ASP A 620 -27.00 -9.10 13.80
N THR A 621 -26.40 -9.55 14.91
CA THR A 621 -26.07 -8.72 16.07
C THR A 621 -24.74 -7.98 15.92
N ILE A 622 -23.91 -8.31 14.93
CA ILE A 622 -22.59 -7.72 14.73
C ILE A 622 -22.69 -6.44 13.88
N THR A 623 -23.31 -6.49 12.70
CA THR A 623 -23.42 -5.29 11.86
C THR A 623 -24.37 -4.24 12.46
N ARG A 624 -25.51 -4.67 13.03
CA ARG A 624 -26.48 -3.78 13.69
C ARG A 624 -26.02 -3.22 15.05
N SER A 625 -24.90 -3.69 15.61
CA SER A 625 -24.32 -3.11 16.84
C SER A 625 -23.26 -2.04 16.59
N GLY A 626 -22.99 -1.69 15.32
CA GLY A 626 -21.95 -0.71 14.98
C GLY A 626 -20.54 -1.22 15.31
N CYS A 627 -20.30 -2.53 15.12
CA CYS A 627 -19.00 -3.13 15.37
C CYS A 627 -17.90 -2.45 14.54
N ILE A 628 -16.96 -1.76 15.21
CA ILE A 628 -15.94 -0.95 14.55
C ILE A 628 -15.07 -1.76 13.57
N ASP A 629 -14.87 -3.06 13.83
CA ASP A 629 -14.12 -3.98 12.99
C ASP A 629 -14.71 -4.12 11.56
N TYR A 630 -16.03 -3.91 11.41
CA TYR A 630 -16.78 -3.95 10.13
C TYR A 630 -16.93 -2.58 9.46
N THR A 631 -16.60 -1.48 10.15
CA THR A 631 -16.67 -0.11 9.60
C THR A 631 -15.50 0.16 8.66
N VAL A 632 -15.54 1.28 7.92
CA VAL A 632 -14.41 1.76 7.08
C VAL A 632 -13.10 2.01 7.87
N ARG A 633 -13.14 1.95 9.21
CA ARG A 633 -11.98 2.04 10.12
C ARG A 633 -11.42 0.66 10.54
N GLY A 634 -12.12 -0.44 10.25
CA GLY A 634 -11.87 -1.76 10.83
C GLY A 634 -11.18 -2.76 9.89
N ASN A 635 -10.54 -3.77 10.47
CA ASN A 635 -9.70 -4.74 9.75
C ASN A 635 -10.50 -5.88 9.08
N LEU A 636 -11.83 -5.92 9.26
CA LEU A 636 -12.76 -6.83 8.56
C LEU A 636 -13.54 -6.11 7.44
N HIS A 637 -13.19 -4.86 7.15
CA HIS A 637 -13.64 -4.12 5.98
C HIS A 637 -12.60 -4.26 4.86
N TRP A 638 -13.04 -4.20 3.60
CA TRP A 638 -12.16 -4.36 2.44
C TRP A 638 -11.06 -3.29 2.37
N LEU A 639 -11.33 -2.06 2.83
CA LEU A 639 -10.31 -1.02 2.99
C LEU A 639 -9.27 -1.33 4.08
N GLY A 640 -9.64 -2.13 5.08
CA GLY A 640 -8.71 -2.67 6.07
C GLY A 640 -7.82 -3.76 5.46
N VAL A 641 -8.38 -4.67 4.67
CA VAL A 641 -7.62 -5.69 3.92
C VAL A 641 -6.66 -5.05 2.93
N MET A 642 -7.11 -4.07 2.12
CA MET A 642 -6.23 -3.33 1.20
C MET A 642 -5.08 -2.63 1.92
N LYS A 643 -5.32 -2.10 3.12
CA LYS A 643 -4.29 -1.49 3.96
C LYS A 643 -3.27 -2.51 4.44
N ASP A 644 -3.73 -3.64 5.01
CA ASP A 644 -2.88 -4.71 5.54
C ASP A 644 -2.09 -5.45 4.44
N TRP A 645 -2.64 -5.49 3.22
CA TRP A 645 -1.97 -6.04 2.04
C TRP A 645 -1.10 -5.01 1.31
N HIS A 646 -1.11 -3.75 1.76
CA HIS A 646 -0.35 -2.63 1.18
C HIS A 646 -0.64 -2.40 -0.31
N TRP A 647 -1.91 -2.57 -0.70
CA TRP A 647 -2.40 -2.41 -2.07
C TRP A 647 -2.69 -0.97 -2.48
N GLN A 648 -2.33 -0.02 -1.62
CA GLN A 648 -2.36 1.40 -1.87
C GLN A 648 -0.99 1.91 -1.47
N VAL A 649 -0.17 2.28 -2.45
CA VAL A 649 1.13 2.92 -2.20
C VAL A 649 0.86 4.41 -2.01
N PRO A 650 1.28 5.02 -0.89
CA PRO A 650 1.18 6.46 -0.70
C PRO A 650 1.95 7.20 -1.79
N SER A 651 1.44 8.34 -2.25
CA SER A 651 2.04 9.15 -3.32
C SER A 651 3.35 9.85 -2.93
N ASP A 652 3.88 9.58 -1.73
CA ASP A 652 5.20 10.03 -1.28
C ASP A 652 6.27 8.96 -1.64
N PRO A 653 7.33 9.31 -2.38
CA PRO A 653 8.48 8.43 -2.64
C PRO A 653 9.11 7.80 -1.38
N ALA A 654 8.93 8.40 -0.20
CA ALA A 654 9.42 7.88 1.07
C ALA A 654 8.73 6.58 1.54
N LEU A 655 7.51 6.30 1.08
CA LEU A 655 6.62 5.27 1.66
C LEU A 655 6.60 3.91 0.91
N ARG A 656 7.45 3.72 -0.12
CA ARG A 656 7.52 2.47 -0.92
C ARG A 656 8.15 1.24 -0.22
N ASN A 657 8.49 1.30 1.07
CA ASN A 657 9.30 0.28 1.75
C ASN A 657 8.77 -0.20 3.11
N SER A 658 7.57 -0.80 3.17
CA SER A 658 7.23 -1.75 4.26
C SER A 658 6.02 -2.63 3.93
N THR A 659 6.24 -3.95 3.79
CA THR A 659 5.18 -4.97 3.83
C THR A 659 5.64 -6.23 4.59
N GLU A 660 6.17 -6.07 5.81
CA GLU A 660 6.22 -7.18 6.77
C GLU A 660 6.29 -6.62 8.19
N THR A 661 5.17 -6.79 8.92
CA THR A 661 5.03 -6.63 10.38
C THR A 661 5.81 -5.50 11.05
N ASP A 662 5.19 -4.32 11.19
CA ASP A 662 5.37 -3.52 12.41
C ASP A 662 4.26 -2.49 12.63
N THR A 663 3.95 -2.22 13.90
CA THR A 663 3.05 -1.14 14.32
C THR A 663 3.68 0.22 14.02
N MET A 664 3.27 0.90 12.95
CA MET A 664 3.79 2.24 12.67
C MET A 664 3.18 3.33 13.56
N ALA A 665 4.06 3.95 14.33
CA ALA A 665 3.82 5.12 15.14
C ALA A 665 3.71 6.39 14.28
N GLN A 666 3.19 7.46 14.90
CA GLN A 666 3.29 8.82 14.38
C GLN A 666 4.77 9.20 14.21
N THR A 667 5.17 9.75 13.06
CA THR A 667 6.53 10.26 12.94
C THR A 667 6.74 11.38 13.95
N THR A 668 7.87 11.31 14.65
CA THR A 668 8.12 12.12 15.83
C THR A 668 9.42 12.91 15.61
N PRO A 669 9.43 14.24 15.81
CA PRO A 669 10.66 15.03 15.74
C PRO A 669 11.71 14.48 16.70
N LEU A 670 12.99 14.46 16.27
CA LEU A 670 14.09 13.89 17.07
C LEU A 670 14.09 14.40 18.51
N ASP A 671 13.95 15.71 18.71
CA ASP A 671 13.99 16.35 20.02
C ASP A 671 12.86 15.86 20.94
N ALA A 672 11.67 15.60 20.39
CA ALA A 672 10.53 15.06 21.14
C ALA A 672 10.73 13.58 21.48
N HIS A 673 11.28 12.79 20.54
CA HIS A 673 11.59 11.39 20.78
C HIS A 673 12.69 11.21 21.85
N LEU A 674 13.81 11.94 21.72
CA LEU A 674 14.90 11.93 22.69
C LEU A 674 14.46 12.45 24.06
N SER A 675 13.63 13.51 24.12
CA SER A 675 13.07 14.01 25.38
C SER A 675 12.16 12.98 26.06
N SER A 676 11.37 12.23 25.30
CA SER A 676 10.55 11.14 25.82
C SER A 676 11.44 9.99 26.34
N LEU A 677 12.41 9.56 25.53
CA LEU A 677 13.31 8.43 25.83
C LEU A 677 14.18 8.67 27.05
N LEU A 678 14.72 9.88 27.20
CA LEU A 678 15.59 10.28 28.32
C LEU A 678 14.84 10.98 29.46
N SER A 679 13.50 11.04 29.43
CA SER A 679 12.69 11.58 30.53
C SER A 679 12.94 10.95 31.91
N PRO A 680 13.32 9.65 32.06
CA PRO A 680 13.71 9.08 33.36
C PRO A 680 15.09 9.55 33.85
N HIS A 681 15.87 10.22 33.00
CA HIS A 681 17.25 10.60 33.23
C HIS A 681 17.48 12.09 32.95
N PRO A 682 16.84 13.01 33.72
CA PRO A 682 16.90 14.46 33.48
C PRO A 682 18.32 15.07 33.57
N HIS A 683 19.27 14.34 34.15
CA HIS A 683 20.70 14.70 34.21
C HIS A 683 21.48 14.37 32.91
N ARG A 684 20.82 13.86 31.87
CA ARG A 684 21.40 13.52 30.55
C ARG A 684 20.91 14.51 29.49
N ARG A 685 21.01 15.80 29.80
CA ARG A 685 20.45 16.88 29.00
C ARG A 685 21.34 17.19 27.79
N ALA A 686 22.66 17.27 27.98
CA ALA A 686 23.61 17.49 26.90
C ALA A 686 23.56 16.32 25.91
N LEU A 687 23.43 15.07 26.39
CA LEU A 687 23.21 13.90 25.55
C LEU A 687 22.00 14.07 24.60
N ALA A 688 20.86 14.50 25.15
CA ALA A 688 19.61 14.62 24.41
C ALA A 688 19.54 15.84 23.47
N GLN A 689 20.06 17.00 23.91
CA GLN A 689 19.85 18.29 23.24
C GLN A 689 21.04 18.73 22.37
N GLU A 690 22.26 18.26 22.67
CA GLU A 690 23.49 18.72 22.04
C GLU A 690 24.24 17.59 21.32
N VAL A 691 24.60 16.52 22.03
CA VAL A 691 25.48 15.45 21.52
C VAL A 691 24.82 14.67 20.38
N LEU A 692 23.73 13.95 20.64
CA LEU A 692 23.09 13.11 19.62
C LEU A 692 22.60 13.91 18.41
N PRO A 693 21.90 15.07 18.57
CA PRO A 693 21.48 15.87 17.43
C PRO A 693 22.65 16.41 16.59
N THR A 694 23.77 16.82 17.20
CA THR A 694 24.93 17.36 16.44
C THR A 694 25.64 16.28 15.63
N LEU A 695 25.80 15.08 16.18
CA LEU A 695 26.41 13.95 15.47
C LEU A 695 25.53 13.51 14.29
N LEU A 696 24.21 13.38 14.51
CA LEU A 696 23.26 13.00 13.46
C LEU A 696 23.23 14.02 12.30
N ARG A 697 23.24 15.33 12.61
CA ARG A 697 23.31 16.41 11.61
C ARG A 697 24.66 16.51 10.88
N THR A 698 25.64 15.69 11.25
CA THR A 698 26.94 15.63 10.56
C THR A 698 26.94 14.61 9.43
N LEU A 699 26.15 13.53 9.54
CA LEU A 699 26.11 12.47 8.53
C LEU A 699 25.65 12.94 7.13
N PRO A 700 24.64 13.84 6.97
CA PRO A 700 24.33 14.42 5.66
C PRO A 700 25.47 15.24 5.05
N LYS A 701 26.30 15.88 5.88
CA LYS A 701 27.47 16.64 5.40
C LYS A 701 28.54 15.71 4.86
N ILE A 702 28.77 14.56 5.52
CA ILE A 702 29.66 13.51 5.02
C ILE A 702 29.09 12.95 3.71
N ALA A 703 27.80 12.58 3.67
CA ALA A 703 27.16 12.09 2.47
C ALA A 703 27.26 13.08 1.29
N HIS A 704 27.07 14.37 1.52
CA HIS A 704 27.26 15.43 0.53
C HIS A 704 28.72 15.53 0.06
N ALA A 705 29.69 15.45 0.98
CA ALA A 705 31.11 15.45 0.64
C ALA A 705 31.48 14.23 -0.24
N LEU A 706 30.97 13.03 0.07
CA LEU A 706 31.17 11.82 -0.74
C LEU A 706 30.55 11.96 -2.14
N ARG A 707 29.35 12.55 -2.25
CA ARG A 707 28.67 12.78 -3.55
C ARG A 707 29.34 13.82 -4.44
N THR A 708 30.13 14.74 -3.87
CA THR A 708 30.69 15.90 -4.59
C THR A 708 32.19 15.82 -4.86
N ASN A 709 32.92 14.90 -4.22
CA ASN A 709 34.36 14.75 -4.37
C ASN A 709 34.74 13.45 -5.09
N SER A 710 35.64 13.54 -6.06
CA SER A 710 36.23 12.36 -6.70
C SER A 710 37.09 11.56 -5.72
N VAL A 711 36.91 10.24 -5.68
CA VAL A 711 37.75 9.36 -4.86
C VAL A 711 39.18 9.33 -5.40
N SER A 712 40.15 9.62 -4.54
CA SER A 712 41.59 9.59 -4.87
C SER A 712 42.42 9.28 -3.63
N ALA A 713 43.60 8.67 -3.80
CA ALA A 713 44.52 8.45 -2.69
C ALA A 713 45.01 9.80 -2.13
N ALA A 714 44.94 9.98 -0.81
CA ALA A 714 45.30 11.22 -0.12
C ALA A 714 46.82 11.51 -0.14
N GLY A 715 47.64 10.54 -0.52
CA GLY A 715 49.11 10.63 -0.49
C GLY A 715 49.72 10.36 0.89
N SER A 716 48.88 10.18 1.91
CA SER A 716 49.20 9.62 3.21
C SER A 716 48.81 8.14 3.27
N SER A 717 49.66 7.32 3.87
CA SER A 717 49.31 5.98 4.33
C SER A 717 48.80 6.05 5.77
N ASN A 718 47.71 5.36 6.09
CA ASN A 718 47.22 5.28 7.46
C ASN A 718 48.23 4.61 8.39
N SER A 719 48.07 4.82 9.70
CA SER A 719 48.86 4.17 10.76
C SER A 719 48.92 2.63 10.65
N PHE A 720 48.02 2.06 9.84
CA PHE A 720 47.80 0.63 9.65
C PHE A 720 48.15 0.10 8.25
N GLY A 721 48.64 0.96 7.34
CA GLY A 721 49.20 0.55 6.05
C GLY A 721 48.21 0.41 4.89
N ASP A 722 46.93 0.78 5.08
CA ASP A 722 46.00 0.99 3.97
C ASP A 722 46.21 2.40 3.34
N ASP A 723 45.98 2.51 2.03
CA ASP A 723 46.06 3.76 1.28
C ASP A 723 44.85 4.66 1.64
N GLN A 724 45.09 5.68 2.48
CA GLN A 724 44.05 6.62 2.92
C GLN A 724 43.44 7.34 1.71
N LEU A 725 42.12 7.36 1.61
CA LEU A 725 41.42 8.10 0.56
C LEU A 725 41.17 9.54 1.03
N ASN A 726 41.12 10.46 0.08
CA ASN A 726 40.75 11.85 0.35
C ASN A 726 39.37 11.98 1.01
N VAL A 727 38.45 11.04 0.74
CA VAL A 727 37.12 10.97 1.35
C VAL A 727 37.15 10.56 2.81
N ASP A 728 38.08 9.69 3.24
CA ASP A 728 38.25 9.30 4.64
C ASP A 728 38.68 10.51 5.49
N VAL A 729 39.67 11.26 4.97
CA VAL A 729 40.14 12.52 5.56
C VAL A 729 39.04 13.58 5.65
N LEU A 730 38.14 13.66 4.66
CA LEU A 730 37.01 14.60 4.71
C LEU A 730 35.97 14.20 5.76
N ALA A 731 35.63 12.91 5.86
CA ALA A 731 34.69 12.39 6.86
C ALA A 731 35.24 12.58 8.29
N GLU A 732 36.51 12.22 8.52
CA GLU A 732 37.27 12.43 9.75
C GLU A 732 37.20 13.90 10.23
N ASN A 733 37.50 14.85 9.33
CA ASN A 733 37.49 16.28 9.67
C ASN A 733 36.08 16.79 10.00
N LEU A 734 35.06 16.39 9.25
CA LEU A 734 33.67 16.80 9.50
C LEU A 734 33.17 16.34 10.88
N ILE A 735 33.50 15.11 11.29
CA ILE A 735 33.15 14.59 12.62
C ILE A 735 33.92 15.33 13.71
N ARG A 736 35.22 15.59 13.52
CA ARG A 736 36.01 16.37 14.50
C ARG A 736 35.54 17.81 14.65
N ASP A 737 35.11 18.45 13.57
CA ASP A 737 34.54 19.80 13.61
C ASP A 737 33.20 19.82 14.35
N ALA A 738 32.34 18.81 14.13
CA ALA A 738 31.12 18.64 14.91
C ALA A 738 31.41 18.44 16.42
N ILE A 739 32.37 17.56 16.75
CA ILE A 739 32.80 17.29 18.13
C ILE A 739 33.27 18.58 18.84
N ARG A 740 34.04 19.44 18.16
CA ARG A 740 34.52 20.73 18.70
C ARG A 740 33.40 21.70 19.09
N THR A 741 32.19 21.53 18.56
CA THR A 741 31.04 22.42 18.88
C THR A 741 30.27 22.02 20.13
N VAL A 742 30.53 20.84 20.71
CA VAL A 742 29.76 20.29 21.85
C VAL A 742 30.67 20.13 23.07
N PRO A 743 30.63 21.05 24.06
CA PRO A 743 31.61 21.09 25.16
C PRO A 743 31.58 19.89 26.13
N SER A 744 30.50 19.10 26.10
CA SER A 744 30.36 17.88 26.90
C SER A 744 31.14 16.70 26.29
N ILE A 745 31.59 16.80 25.04
CA ILE A 745 32.52 15.84 24.44
C ILE A 745 33.94 16.32 24.78
N VAL A 746 34.62 15.61 25.67
CA VAL A 746 35.94 16.02 26.18
C VAL A 746 37.09 15.32 25.45
N THR A 747 36.85 14.12 24.92
CA THR A 747 37.87 13.27 24.29
C THR A 747 37.31 12.63 23.02
N ALA A 748 38.14 12.50 21.99
CA ALA A 748 37.81 11.79 20.76
C ALA A 748 38.98 10.98 20.20
N SER A 749 38.70 9.81 19.64
CA SER A 749 39.60 9.01 18.79
C SER A 749 38.85 8.44 17.59
N SER A 750 39.58 7.99 16.57
CA SER A 750 38.96 7.36 15.39
C SER A 750 39.77 6.18 14.85
N GLU A 751 39.19 5.45 13.90
CA GLU A 751 39.87 4.43 13.10
C GLU A 751 41.19 4.98 12.52
N GLU A 752 41.09 6.15 11.89
CA GLU A 752 42.13 6.85 11.14
C GLU A 752 43.24 7.39 12.08
N ASP A 753 42.83 7.83 13.26
CA ASP A 753 43.69 8.42 14.30
C ASP A 753 43.40 7.72 15.65
N PRO A 754 44.03 6.55 15.87
CA PRO A 754 43.67 5.59 16.92
C PRO A 754 44.25 5.99 18.30
N VAL A 755 44.15 7.26 18.65
CA VAL A 755 44.67 7.83 19.90
C VAL A 755 43.63 8.75 20.49
N GLU A 756 43.28 8.53 21.76
CA GLU A 756 42.40 9.45 22.50
C GLU A 756 43.05 10.83 22.62
N LYS A 757 42.39 11.84 22.05
CA LYS A 757 42.85 13.24 22.08
C LYS A 757 41.77 14.14 22.67
N PRO A 758 42.14 15.21 23.40
CA PRO A 758 41.19 16.21 23.85
C PRO A 758 40.44 16.82 22.66
N ALA A 759 39.10 16.94 22.78
CA ALA A 759 38.24 17.49 21.74
C ALA A 759 38.56 18.96 21.42
N TYR A 760 39.01 19.71 22.43
CA TYR A 760 39.38 21.12 22.34
C TYR A 760 40.72 21.41 23.02
N ARG A 761 41.41 22.48 22.58
CA ARG A 761 42.65 22.99 23.21
C ARG A 761 42.33 24.18 24.10
N GLY A 762 41.80 23.92 25.30
CA GLY A 762 41.32 24.94 26.23
C GLY A 762 41.11 24.38 27.65
N ALA A 763 40.76 25.25 28.60
CA ALA A 763 40.56 24.88 30.00
C ALA A 763 39.46 23.83 30.20
N GLU A 764 39.57 23.02 31.26
CA GLU A 764 38.63 21.92 31.57
C GLU A 764 37.17 22.40 31.59
N SER A 765 36.27 21.66 30.94
CA SER A 765 34.84 21.95 30.96
C SER A 765 34.30 21.66 32.37
N GLU A 766 33.71 22.68 32.99
CA GLU A 766 33.00 22.58 34.28
C GLU A 766 31.59 21.95 34.13
N GLN A 767 31.25 21.38 32.99
CA GLN A 767 29.98 20.69 32.78
C GLN A 767 29.90 19.35 33.55
N ASP A 768 28.70 19.04 34.06
CA ASP A 768 28.39 17.80 34.79
C ASP A 768 28.43 16.55 33.88
N GLU A 769 28.10 16.70 32.60
CA GLU A 769 28.15 15.62 31.60
C GLU A 769 29.49 15.65 30.85
N LYS A 770 30.22 14.52 30.85
CA LYS A 770 31.50 14.35 30.15
C LYS A 770 31.49 13.06 29.35
N TYR A 771 31.80 13.17 28.05
CA TYR A 771 31.73 12.07 27.10
C TYR A 771 33.02 11.91 26.30
N THR A 772 33.35 10.65 25.99
CA THR A 772 34.32 10.27 24.97
C THR A 772 33.60 9.74 23.74
N ILE A 773 34.03 10.16 22.55
CA ILE A 773 33.59 9.58 21.29
C ILE A 773 34.70 8.76 20.66
N ALA A 774 34.34 7.57 20.18
CA ALA A 774 35.18 6.79 19.30
C ALA A 774 34.39 6.47 18.03
N PHE A 775 34.99 6.71 16.86
CA PHE A 775 34.27 6.60 15.59
C PHE A 775 35.09 5.99 14.44
N ASP A 776 34.40 5.28 13.56
CA ASP A 776 34.88 4.99 12.21
C ASP A 776 34.25 6.04 11.26
N PRO A 777 35.03 6.94 10.65
CA PRO A 777 34.49 7.97 9.78
C PRO A 777 33.91 7.41 8.48
N LEU A 778 34.46 6.31 7.93
CA LEU A 778 34.02 5.73 6.65
C LEU A 778 34.22 4.20 6.56
N ASP A 779 33.34 3.44 7.22
CA ASP A 779 33.23 2.00 6.99
C ASP A 779 32.86 1.74 5.51
N GLY A 780 33.57 0.78 4.90
CA GLY A 780 33.40 0.46 3.49
C GLY A 780 34.18 1.36 2.53
N SER A 781 35.23 2.07 2.98
CA SER A 781 36.15 2.82 2.09
C SER A 781 36.61 2.00 0.86
N SER A 782 36.84 0.69 1.00
CA SER A 782 37.18 -0.19 -0.14
C SER A 782 36.08 -0.39 -1.21
N ILE A 783 34.82 -0.06 -0.90
CA ILE A 783 33.66 -0.19 -1.80
C ILE A 783 33.06 1.16 -2.25
N ILE A 784 33.64 2.30 -1.83
CA ILE A 784 33.22 3.63 -2.30
C ILE A 784 33.53 3.87 -3.79
N GLY A 785 34.66 3.36 -4.29
CA GLY A 785 35.05 3.49 -5.70
C GLY A 785 34.07 2.83 -6.68
N PRO A 786 33.58 1.60 -6.39
CA PRO A 786 32.44 0.98 -7.07
C PRO A 786 31.07 1.65 -6.86
N ASN A 787 31.00 2.78 -6.13
CA ASN A 787 29.77 3.50 -5.76
C ASN A 787 28.75 2.64 -4.99
N TRP A 788 29.24 1.81 -4.05
CA TRP A 788 28.36 1.07 -3.15
C TRP A 788 28.01 1.90 -1.92
N THR A 789 26.99 1.47 -1.18
CA THR A 789 26.62 2.10 0.09
C THR A 789 27.73 1.88 1.12
N VAL A 790 28.14 2.96 1.78
CA VAL A 790 29.15 2.99 2.86
C VAL A 790 28.51 3.52 4.14
N GLY A 791 29.28 3.66 5.22
CA GLY A 791 28.73 4.16 6.47
C GLY A 791 29.71 4.85 7.40
N THR A 792 29.18 5.36 8.52
CA THR A 792 29.94 5.96 9.61
C THR A 792 29.47 5.31 10.91
N ILE A 793 30.40 4.87 11.75
CA ILE A 793 30.10 4.24 13.03
C ILE A 793 30.53 5.19 14.14
N ILE A 794 29.65 5.47 15.10
CA ILE A 794 29.97 6.30 16.26
C ILE A 794 29.56 5.55 17.52
N GLY A 795 30.45 5.47 18.50
CA GLY A 795 30.14 5.10 19.87
C GLY A 795 30.34 6.29 20.81
N LEU A 796 29.54 6.33 21.88
CA LEU A 796 29.59 7.35 22.91
C LEU A 796 29.77 6.70 24.28
N TRP A 797 30.82 7.08 25.00
CA TRP A 797 31.16 6.56 26.33
C TRP A 797 31.05 7.64 27.40
N ASP A 798 30.58 7.25 28.57
CA ASP A 798 30.49 8.10 29.76
C ASP A 798 31.87 8.25 30.42
N GLY A 799 32.23 9.48 30.79
CA GLY A 799 33.53 9.85 31.33
C GLY A 799 34.56 10.30 30.26
N PRO A 800 35.82 10.55 30.66
CA PRO A 800 36.83 11.20 29.83
C PRO A 800 37.68 10.25 28.95
N SER A 801 37.45 8.94 29.02
CA SER A 801 38.13 7.91 28.23
C SER A 801 37.19 6.73 27.98
N ALA A 802 37.20 6.16 26.78
CA ALA A 802 36.50 4.92 26.43
C ALA A 802 37.34 3.67 26.74
N VAL A 803 38.66 3.84 26.94
CA VAL A 803 39.60 2.77 27.31
C VAL A 803 39.56 2.54 28.83
N SER A 804 39.54 1.28 29.25
CA SER A 804 39.59 0.88 30.67
C SER A 804 40.09 -0.56 30.82
N ASP A 805 40.92 -0.81 31.86
CA ASP A 805 41.34 -2.16 32.24
C ASP A 805 40.22 -2.97 32.90
N THR A 806 39.30 -2.28 33.58
CA THR A 806 38.27 -2.86 34.46
C THR A 806 36.86 -2.68 33.91
N ASP A 807 36.55 -1.53 33.32
CA ASP A 807 35.19 -1.21 32.91
C ASP A 807 34.90 -1.80 31.54
N THR A 808 33.70 -2.37 31.40
CA THR A 808 33.25 -2.94 30.12
C THR A 808 32.45 -1.92 29.33
N PRO A 809 32.34 -2.06 27.99
CA PRO A 809 31.41 -1.27 27.19
C PRO A 809 29.97 -1.35 27.71
N ARG A 810 29.53 -2.48 28.29
CA ARG A 810 28.21 -2.58 28.95
C ARG A 810 28.02 -1.57 30.08
N ALA A 811 29.07 -1.25 30.82
CA ALA A 811 29.01 -0.35 31.96
C ALA A 811 29.15 1.14 31.57
N ARG A 812 29.75 1.47 30.42
CA ARG A 812 30.13 2.86 30.09
C ARG A 812 29.70 3.36 28.71
N GLN A 813 29.37 2.50 27.74
CA GLN A 813 28.89 2.95 26.44
C GLN A 813 27.40 3.30 26.53
N VAL A 814 27.09 4.59 26.42
CA VAL A 814 25.75 5.16 26.65
C VAL A 814 24.91 5.28 25.37
N ALA A 815 25.57 5.40 24.21
CA ALA A 815 24.90 5.47 22.92
C ALA A 815 25.80 4.97 21.78
N SER A 816 25.18 4.65 20.65
CA SER A 816 25.85 4.39 19.39
C SER A 816 24.99 4.85 18.21
N ILE A 817 25.63 5.30 17.14
CA ILE A 817 25.02 5.71 15.88
C ILE A 817 25.66 4.89 14.76
N LEU A 818 24.80 4.30 13.92
CA LEU A 818 25.17 3.56 12.71
C LEU A 818 24.59 4.32 11.50
N GLY A 819 25.38 5.23 10.95
CA GLY A 819 24.99 6.08 9.82
C GLY A 819 25.24 5.39 8.48
N VAL A 820 24.19 5.25 7.66
CA VAL A 820 24.27 4.72 6.29
C VAL A 820 24.31 5.87 5.30
N LEU A 821 25.34 5.86 4.46
CA LEU A 821 25.59 6.85 3.41
C LEU A 821 25.39 6.17 2.05
N GLY A 822 24.13 6.06 1.65
CA GLY A 822 23.72 5.38 0.41
C GLY A 822 22.81 6.25 -0.47
N PRO A 823 21.88 5.64 -1.23
CA PRO A 823 20.85 6.37 -2.01
C PRO A 823 19.96 7.29 -1.16
N ARG A 824 19.90 7.02 0.16
CA ARG A 824 19.38 7.91 1.19
C ARG A 824 20.40 7.98 2.32
N THR A 825 20.42 9.09 3.05
CA THR A 825 21.16 9.19 4.32
C THR A 825 20.22 8.89 5.47
N SER A 826 20.59 7.93 6.32
CA SER A 826 19.77 7.47 7.45
C SER A 826 20.67 6.93 8.55
N ALA A 827 20.19 6.85 9.79
CA ALA A 827 20.97 6.23 10.86
C ALA A 827 20.09 5.43 11.82
N VAL A 828 20.64 4.32 12.33
CA VAL A 828 20.10 3.65 13.51
C VAL A 828 20.86 4.13 14.74
N VAL A 829 20.14 4.48 15.79
CA VAL A 829 20.68 5.02 17.03
C VAL A 829 20.27 4.12 18.19
N ALA A 830 21.24 3.66 18.97
CA ALA A 830 21.01 3.02 20.26
C ALA A 830 21.29 4.00 21.39
N VAL A 831 20.45 3.99 22.42
CA VAL A 831 20.66 4.72 23.68
C VAL A 831 20.40 3.77 24.84
N ARG A 832 21.35 3.65 25.77
CA ARG A 832 21.25 2.82 26.97
C ARG A 832 22.03 3.47 28.11
N ILE A 833 21.31 4.10 29.04
CA ILE A 833 21.94 4.59 30.26
C ILE A 833 22.29 3.39 31.14
N PRO A 834 23.51 3.29 31.71
CA PRO A 834 23.88 2.19 32.60
C PRO A 834 22.86 1.97 33.72
N GLY A 835 22.36 0.74 33.83
CA GLY A 835 21.29 0.37 34.77
C GLY A 835 19.85 0.54 34.23
N SER A 836 19.65 1.08 33.02
CA SER A 836 18.35 1.12 32.34
C SER A 836 18.23 0.08 31.22
N SER A 837 17.00 -0.19 30.78
CA SER A 837 16.77 -0.81 29.47
C SER A 837 17.29 0.11 28.36
N GLY A 838 17.90 -0.47 27.32
CA GLY A 838 18.26 0.27 26.12
C GLY A 838 17.10 0.37 25.14
N SER A 839 17.19 1.32 24.22
CA SER A 839 16.27 1.49 23.09
C SER A 839 17.06 1.70 21.80
N VAL A 840 16.48 1.31 20.67
CA VAL A 840 17.06 1.51 19.33
C VAL A 840 16.00 2.11 18.42
N PHE A 841 16.35 3.15 17.67
CA PHE A 841 15.44 3.82 16.73
C PHE A 841 16.13 4.13 15.39
N GLU A 842 15.35 4.22 14.31
CA GLU A 842 15.82 4.66 12.99
C GLU A 842 15.43 6.12 12.76
N CYS A 843 16.33 6.89 12.15
CA CYS A 843 16.05 8.24 11.68
C CYS A 843 16.46 8.47 10.22
N ALA A 844 15.66 9.27 9.52
CA ALA A 844 16.02 9.87 8.24
C ALA A 844 16.81 11.16 8.49
N LEU A 845 17.79 11.42 7.64
CA LEU A 845 18.70 12.54 7.76
C LEU A 845 18.73 13.27 6.41
N ALA A 846 18.13 14.46 6.35
CA ALA A 846 18.03 15.23 5.12
C ALA A 846 19.23 16.17 4.93
N ASP A 847 19.47 16.58 3.69
CA ASP A 847 20.60 17.45 3.32
C ASP A 847 20.51 18.87 3.93
N ASP A 848 19.32 19.30 4.39
CA ASP A 848 19.12 20.56 5.13
C ASP A 848 19.49 20.45 6.64
N GLY A 849 19.83 19.25 7.12
CA GLY A 849 20.13 18.98 8.52
C GLY A 849 18.90 18.72 9.40
N SER A 850 17.71 18.54 8.81
CA SER A 850 16.56 18.00 9.54
C SER A 850 16.73 16.51 9.83
N VAL A 851 16.17 16.08 10.97
CA VAL A 851 16.25 14.70 11.47
C VAL A 851 14.87 14.24 11.92
N GLU A 852 14.33 13.23 11.25
CA GLU A 852 13.01 12.66 11.54
C GLU A 852 13.16 11.22 12.02
N VAL A 853 12.45 10.82 13.09
CA VAL A 853 12.45 9.44 13.56
C VAL A 853 11.47 8.62 12.71
N LEU A 854 12.02 7.76 11.84
CA LEU A 854 11.28 6.85 10.98
C LEU A 854 10.65 5.71 11.76
N ARG A 855 11.40 5.14 12.72
CA ARG A 855 10.94 4.05 13.59
C ARG A 855 11.44 4.26 15.01
N ALA A 856 10.50 4.57 15.91
CA ALA A 856 10.77 4.88 17.31
C ALA A 856 11.25 3.69 18.16
N ASN A 857 11.15 2.46 17.65
CA ASN A 857 11.70 1.25 18.27
C ASN A 857 12.09 0.25 17.17
N ILE A 858 13.24 -0.41 17.30
CA ILE A 858 13.71 -1.50 16.44
C ILE A 858 13.95 -2.73 17.31
N THR A 859 13.37 -3.86 16.92
CA THR A 859 13.58 -5.14 17.60
C THR A 859 13.95 -6.25 16.62
N LEU A 860 14.80 -7.17 17.05
CA LEU A 860 15.18 -8.37 16.32
C LEU A 860 14.21 -9.50 16.69
N ASN A 861 13.43 -9.95 15.70
CA ASN A 861 12.33 -10.90 15.85
C ASN A 861 12.82 -12.35 15.92
N ASP A 862 12.36 -13.13 16.90
CA ASP A 862 12.85 -14.51 17.09
C ASP A 862 12.37 -15.52 16.02
N ALA A 863 11.36 -15.21 15.18
CA ALA A 863 10.82 -16.15 14.17
C ALA A 863 10.33 -15.50 12.86
N PRO A 864 11.24 -14.92 12.02
CA PRO A 864 10.87 -14.27 10.76
C PRO A 864 10.61 -15.30 9.63
N LYS A 865 9.73 -14.95 8.68
CA LYS A 865 9.41 -15.81 7.51
C LYS A 865 10.59 -15.91 6.53
N THR A 866 11.28 -14.79 6.31
CA THR A 866 12.53 -14.71 5.56
C THR A 866 13.69 -14.66 6.55
N ARG A 867 14.87 -15.14 6.18
CA ARG A 867 16.09 -15.02 7.00
C ARG A 867 17.24 -14.54 6.13
N TYR A 868 18.05 -13.61 6.63
CA TYR A 868 19.19 -13.03 5.90
C TYR A 868 20.51 -13.44 6.54
N PHE A 869 21.54 -13.65 5.73
CA PHE A 869 22.90 -13.90 6.23
C PHE A 869 23.95 -13.10 5.48
N ALA A 870 24.92 -12.57 6.23
CA ALA A 870 26.06 -11.78 5.76
C ALA A 870 27.38 -12.51 6.14
N PRO A 871 27.91 -13.39 5.27
CA PRO A 871 29.10 -14.17 5.53
C PRO A 871 30.38 -13.37 5.27
N ALA A 872 30.68 -12.43 6.17
CA ALA A 872 31.93 -11.68 6.16
C ALA A 872 33.16 -12.58 6.36
N ASN A 873 34.33 -12.04 5.99
CA ASN A 873 35.60 -12.78 5.99
C ASN A 873 35.51 -14.17 5.32
N LEU A 874 34.75 -14.31 4.23
CA LEU A 874 34.45 -15.60 3.57
C LEU A 874 35.69 -16.42 3.18
N ARG A 875 36.87 -15.80 3.06
CA ARG A 875 38.17 -16.47 2.90
C ARG A 875 38.44 -17.52 3.99
N CYS A 876 37.97 -17.27 5.22
CA CYS A 876 38.01 -18.20 6.34
C CYS A 876 37.33 -19.55 6.02
N ALA A 877 36.30 -19.58 5.16
CA ALA A 877 35.60 -20.82 4.80
C ALA A 877 36.46 -21.78 3.95
N ALA A 878 37.56 -21.31 3.35
CA ALA A 878 38.53 -22.18 2.68
C ALA A 878 39.50 -22.87 3.68
N GLU A 879 39.46 -22.50 4.95
CA GLU A 879 40.43 -22.90 5.98
C GLU A 879 39.77 -23.49 7.25
N ASN A 880 38.48 -23.21 7.44
CA ASN A 880 37.69 -23.60 8.59
C ASN A 880 36.43 -24.33 8.11
N ASP A 881 36.47 -25.67 8.15
CA ASP A 881 35.36 -26.54 7.74
C ASP A 881 34.07 -26.25 8.51
N LYS A 882 34.15 -25.81 9.79
CA LYS A 882 32.97 -25.40 10.56
C LYS A 882 32.30 -24.17 9.95
N TYR A 883 33.09 -23.19 9.47
CA TYR A 883 32.53 -22.02 8.80
C TYR A 883 32.00 -22.34 7.40
N ALA A 884 32.68 -23.21 6.65
CA ALA A 884 32.15 -23.71 5.38
C ALA A 884 30.82 -24.47 5.55
N ALA A 885 30.72 -25.31 6.59
CA ALA A 885 29.48 -26.00 6.94
C ALA A 885 28.37 -25.02 7.35
N LEU A 886 28.69 -23.96 8.09
CA LEU A 886 27.75 -22.91 8.48
C LEU A 886 27.21 -22.12 7.26
N VAL A 887 28.07 -21.73 6.32
CA VAL A 887 27.65 -21.08 5.07
C VAL A 887 26.76 -22.01 4.23
N ASN A 888 27.14 -23.29 4.11
CA ASN A 888 26.33 -24.30 3.44
C ASN A 888 24.99 -24.57 4.16
N HIS A 889 24.95 -24.48 5.49
CA HIS A 889 23.73 -24.58 6.28
C HIS A 889 22.76 -23.46 5.91
N TYR A 890 23.20 -22.20 5.90
CA TYR A 890 22.37 -21.06 5.51
C TYR A 890 21.80 -21.21 4.09
N ILE A 891 22.63 -21.64 3.13
CA ILE A 891 22.19 -21.94 1.75
C ILE A 891 21.13 -23.05 1.74
N THR A 892 21.36 -24.15 2.48
CA THR A 892 20.44 -25.30 2.56
C THR A 892 19.10 -24.94 3.22
N GLN A 893 19.14 -24.10 4.27
CA GLN A 893 17.97 -23.55 4.96
C GLN A 893 17.32 -22.36 4.24
N LYS A 894 17.76 -22.06 3.00
CA LYS A 894 17.24 -21.00 2.13
C LYS A 894 17.28 -19.59 2.75
N TYR A 895 18.31 -19.30 3.55
CA TYR A 895 18.58 -17.93 3.96
C TYR A 895 19.00 -17.12 2.72
N THR A 896 18.55 -15.88 2.66
CA THR A 896 18.88 -14.95 1.57
C THR A 896 20.23 -14.29 1.84
N LEU A 897 21.19 -14.50 0.94
CA LEU A 897 22.51 -13.87 1.03
C LEU A 897 22.39 -12.35 0.86
N ARG A 898 22.94 -11.59 1.80
CA ARG A 898 23.13 -10.14 1.73
C ARG A 898 24.51 -9.82 2.30
N TYR A 899 25.45 -9.45 1.44
CA TYR A 899 26.80 -9.09 1.82
C TYR A 899 27.33 -8.03 0.86
N SER A 900 27.40 -6.79 1.32
CA SER A 900 28.00 -5.66 0.61
C SER A 900 29.52 -5.57 0.84
N GLY A 901 30.02 -6.17 1.92
CA GLY A 901 31.43 -6.06 2.28
C GLY A 901 31.79 -4.80 3.07
N GLY A 902 30.83 -3.92 3.34
CA GLY A 902 30.89 -2.96 4.45
C GLY A 902 30.17 -3.53 5.67
N LEU A 903 30.64 -3.23 6.88
CA LEU A 903 29.99 -3.67 8.12
C LEU A 903 28.65 -2.95 8.32
N VAL A 904 28.61 -1.65 8.05
CA VAL A 904 27.47 -0.77 8.28
C VAL A 904 26.26 -1.14 7.43
N PRO A 905 26.34 -1.30 6.09
CA PRO A 905 25.16 -1.61 5.29
C PRO A 905 24.58 -3.00 5.62
N ASP A 906 25.44 -3.97 5.92
CA ASP A 906 25.02 -5.35 6.20
C ASP A 906 24.36 -5.47 7.59
N VAL A 907 24.91 -4.82 8.62
CA VAL A 907 24.32 -4.76 9.97
C VAL A 907 23.06 -3.90 9.98
N TYR A 908 23.07 -2.75 9.31
CA TYR A 908 21.90 -1.88 9.19
C TYR A 908 20.75 -2.63 8.53
N HIS A 909 21.01 -3.39 7.45
CA HIS A 909 19.99 -4.22 6.81
C HIS A 909 19.36 -5.22 7.78
N ALA A 910 20.16 -5.90 8.62
CA ALA A 910 19.64 -6.85 9.61
C ALA A 910 18.76 -6.17 10.68
N LEU A 911 19.23 -5.05 11.24
CA LEU A 911 18.47 -4.23 12.19
C LEU A 911 17.16 -3.73 11.56
N VAL A 912 17.23 -3.17 10.36
CA VAL A 912 16.09 -2.59 9.65
C VAL A 912 15.05 -3.62 9.24
N LYS A 913 15.45 -4.85 8.89
CA LYS A 913 14.52 -5.95 8.63
C LYS A 913 13.98 -6.60 9.91
N GLY A 914 14.48 -6.22 11.08
CA GLY A 914 14.21 -6.92 12.35
C GLY A 914 14.75 -8.36 12.34
N HIS A 915 15.60 -8.73 11.39
CA HIS A 915 16.23 -10.05 11.34
C HIS A 915 17.43 -10.12 10.38
N GLY A 916 18.41 -10.94 10.77
CA GLY A 916 19.58 -11.30 10.00
C GLY A 916 20.73 -11.74 10.91
N ILE A 917 21.71 -12.42 10.32
CA ILE A 917 22.94 -12.85 10.99
C ILE A 917 24.17 -12.36 10.22
N TYR A 918 25.04 -11.60 10.89
CA TYR A 918 26.36 -11.21 10.40
C TYR A 918 27.42 -12.11 11.03
N THR A 919 28.31 -12.68 10.22
CA THR A 919 29.39 -13.56 10.68
C THR A 919 30.74 -13.18 10.09
N SER A 920 31.66 -12.71 10.92
CA SER A 920 33.06 -12.42 10.58
C SER A 920 33.99 -13.25 11.48
N PRO A 921 34.13 -14.58 11.22
CA PRO A 921 35.02 -15.46 11.97
C PRO A 921 36.50 -15.07 11.81
N VAL A 922 37.34 -15.54 12.73
CA VAL A 922 38.78 -15.24 12.76
C VAL A 922 39.60 -16.53 12.84
N THR A 923 40.63 -16.65 12.00
CA THR A 923 41.63 -17.72 12.08
C THR A 923 43.03 -17.12 12.08
N GLN A 924 44.07 -17.95 12.25
CA GLN A 924 45.47 -17.51 12.19
C GLN A 924 45.86 -16.95 10.81
N LYS A 925 45.26 -17.44 9.73
CA LYS A 925 45.54 -17.02 8.35
C LYS A 925 44.53 -16.00 7.81
N SER A 926 43.32 -15.99 8.36
CA SER A 926 42.26 -15.01 8.11
C SER A 926 42.03 -14.18 9.40
N PRO A 927 42.96 -13.27 9.75
CA PRO A 927 42.96 -12.57 11.04
C PRO A 927 41.81 -11.56 11.18
N ALA A 928 41.61 -11.09 12.42
CA ALA A 928 40.64 -10.05 12.75
C ALA A 928 40.97 -8.73 12.03
N LYS A 929 39.99 -8.19 11.29
CA LYS A 929 40.06 -6.87 10.68
C LYS A 929 39.44 -5.79 11.57
N LEU A 930 38.25 -6.09 12.08
CA LEU A 930 37.37 -5.16 12.78
C LEU A 930 37.94 -4.77 14.17
N ARG A 931 37.84 -3.50 14.53
CA ARG A 931 38.38 -2.89 15.77
C ARG A 931 37.32 -2.81 16.86
N ARG A 932 37.68 -3.22 18.08
CA ARG A 932 36.73 -3.35 19.19
C ARG A 932 36.09 -2.03 19.57
N LEU A 933 36.89 -0.96 19.61
CA LEU A 933 36.45 0.37 20.02
C LEU A 933 35.56 1.04 18.96
N TYR A 934 35.98 1.04 17.70
CA TYR A 934 35.31 1.80 16.63
C TYR A 934 34.16 1.04 15.96
N GLU A 935 34.21 -0.29 15.92
CA GLU A 935 33.29 -1.11 15.13
C GLU A 935 32.48 -2.08 16.02
N LEU A 936 33.15 -3.00 16.74
CA LEU A 936 32.42 -4.08 17.44
C LEU A 936 31.54 -3.56 18.58
N ALA A 937 32.07 -2.73 19.48
CA ALA A 937 31.30 -2.28 20.65
C ALA A 937 30.10 -1.40 20.25
N PRO A 938 30.23 -0.40 19.36
CA PRO A 938 29.10 0.29 18.73
C PRO A 938 28.04 -0.67 18.15
N VAL A 939 28.43 -1.58 17.24
CA VAL A 939 27.50 -2.54 16.62
C VAL A 939 26.85 -3.46 17.66
N ALA A 940 27.60 -3.93 18.65
CA ALA A 940 27.07 -4.80 19.69
C ALA A 940 26.08 -4.08 20.61
N LEU A 941 26.28 -2.80 20.90
CA LEU A 941 25.30 -1.98 21.63
C LEU A 941 23.98 -1.89 20.86
N LEU A 942 24.03 -1.62 19.56
CA LEU A 942 22.85 -1.58 18.69
C LEU A 942 22.11 -2.93 18.66
N ILE A 943 22.84 -4.02 18.43
CA ILE A 943 22.25 -5.37 18.35
C ILE A 943 21.64 -5.82 19.67
N GLU A 944 22.32 -5.61 20.81
CA GLU A 944 21.79 -5.98 22.13
C GLU A 944 20.58 -5.12 22.52
N CYS A 945 20.59 -3.81 22.24
CA CYS A 945 19.46 -2.94 22.54
C CYS A 945 18.25 -3.25 21.66
N ALA A 946 18.44 -3.77 20.45
CA ALA A 946 17.39 -4.34 19.62
C ALA A 946 16.95 -5.76 20.06
N GLY A 947 17.50 -6.29 21.16
CA GLY A 947 17.13 -7.61 21.71
C GLY A 947 17.86 -8.81 21.10
N GLY A 948 18.85 -8.59 20.23
CA GLY A 948 19.72 -9.64 19.68
C GLY A 948 20.90 -10.01 20.58
N VAL A 949 21.92 -10.63 19.99
CA VAL A 949 23.18 -11.02 20.66
C VAL A 949 24.37 -10.65 19.77
N ALA A 950 25.48 -10.24 20.37
CA ALA A 950 26.74 -9.96 19.67
C ALA A 950 27.95 -10.56 20.41
N LEU A 951 28.62 -11.52 19.76
CA LEU A 951 29.75 -12.29 20.29
C LEU A 951 31.05 -11.99 19.55
N ASP A 952 32.18 -11.99 20.26
CA ASP A 952 33.49 -12.09 19.63
C ASP A 952 33.68 -13.51 19.09
N SER A 953 33.79 -13.64 17.77
CA SER A 953 33.91 -14.94 17.11
C SER A 953 35.25 -15.66 17.37
N ARG A 954 36.16 -15.06 18.16
CA ARG A 954 37.43 -15.69 18.53
C ARG A 954 37.29 -16.63 19.73
N ASP A 955 36.44 -16.28 20.69
CA ASP A 955 36.31 -16.97 21.98
C ASP A 955 34.85 -17.14 22.47
N GLY A 956 33.87 -16.57 21.77
CA GLY A 956 32.44 -16.69 22.09
C GLY A 956 31.99 -15.81 23.26
N THR A 957 32.82 -14.88 23.73
CA THR A 957 32.45 -13.90 24.76
C THR A 957 31.53 -12.81 24.18
N ASN A 958 30.60 -12.27 24.97
CA ASN A 958 29.80 -11.12 24.53
C ASN A 958 30.72 -9.91 24.33
N VAL A 959 30.57 -9.21 23.20
CA VAL A 959 31.42 -8.07 22.85
C VAL A 959 31.42 -6.99 23.93
N LEU A 960 30.26 -6.69 24.53
CA LEU A 960 30.11 -5.62 25.53
C LEU A 960 30.55 -6.02 26.94
N ASP A 961 30.88 -7.30 27.19
CA ASP A 961 31.34 -7.79 28.50
C ASP A 961 32.87 -7.74 28.63
N ARG A 962 33.58 -7.37 27.56
CA ARG A 962 35.04 -7.34 27.50
C ARG A 962 35.55 -5.88 27.55
N PRO A 963 36.36 -5.50 28.55
CA PRO A 963 36.99 -4.17 28.60
C PRO A 963 37.80 -3.87 27.34
N VAL A 964 37.71 -2.65 26.84
CA VAL A 964 38.56 -2.13 25.76
C VAL A 964 39.84 -1.60 26.38
N ARG A 965 40.96 -2.28 26.19
CA ARG A 965 42.26 -1.90 26.80
C ARG A 965 43.18 -1.12 25.88
N ASP A 966 42.90 -1.17 24.59
CA ASP A 966 43.70 -0.55 23.54
C ASP A 966 42.76 -0.05 22.43
N THR A 967 43.10 1.07 21.83
CA THR A 967 42.33 1.72 20.77
C THR A 967 42.33 0.92 19.46
N ASP A 968 43.36 0.10 19.17
CA ASP A 968 43.43 -0.80 18.02
C ASP A 968 43.18 -2.29 18.40
N GLU A 969 42.51 -2.59 19.53
CA GLU A 969 42.21 -4.00 19.86
C GLU A 969 41.27 -4.62 18.80
N ARG A 970 41.79 -5.54 17.97
CA ARG A 970 41.00 -6.19 16.92
C ARG A 970 40.30 -7.46 17.38
N GLY A 971 39.05 -7.65 16.95
CA GLY A 971 38.18 -8.79 17.33
C GLY A 971 37.49 -9.45 16.14
N GLY A 972 36.89 -10.61 16.38
CA GLY A 972 35.90 -11.18 15.46
C GLY A 972 34.49 -10.70 15.82
N LEU A 973 33.51 -10.92 14.94
CA LEU A 973 32.13 -10.53 15.22
C LEU A 973 31.14 -11.57 14.68
N VAL A 974 30.23 -12.01 15.55
CA VAL A 974 28.98 -12.68 15.15
C VAL A 974 27.85 -11.93 15.84
N CYS A 975 26.92 -11.37 15.08
CA CYS A 975 25.81 -10.60 15.65
C CYS A 975 24.51 -10.71 14.83
N GLY A 976 23.37 -10.67 15.52
CA GLY A 976 22.06 -10.86 14.90
C GLY A 976 21.01 -11.39 15.88
N ASN A 977 20.01 -12.09 15.35
CA ASN A 977 18.96 -12.77 16.13
C ASN A 977 19.57 -13.81 17.08
N ARG A 978 18.99 -13.94 18.27
CA ARG A 978 19.52 -14.78 19.35
C ARG A 978 19.69 -16.25 18.96
N GLU A 979 18.68 -16.82 18.30
CA GLU A 979 18.71 -18.23 17.88
C GLU A 979 19.82 -18.49 16.85
N ASP A 980 19.96 -17.64 15.84
CA ASP A 980 21.02 -17.74 14.84
C ASP A 980 22.41 -17.59 15.49
N VAL A 981 22.60 -16.61 16.38
CA VAL A 981 23.89 -16.39 17.05
C VAL A 981 24.30 -17.57 17.96
N GLU A 982 23.38 -18.13 18.75
CA GLU A 982 23.65 -19.30 19.58
C GLU A 982 23.86 -20.57 18.72
N PHE A 983 23.19 -20.69 17.57
CA PHE A 983 23.51 -21.73 16.58
C PHE A 983 24.93 -21.56 16.02
N VAL A 984 25.33 -20.36 15.59
CA VAL A 984 26.71 -20.08 15.15
C VAL A 984 27.71 -20.46 16.24
N LYS A 985 27.50 -20.01 17.47
CA LYS A 985 28.36 -20.33 18.62
C LYS A 985 28.52 -21.84 18.79
N THR A 986 27.42 -22.59 18.69
CA THR A 986 27.41 -24.06 18.81
C THR A 986 28.07 -24.78 17.63
N GLN A 987 28.02 -24.24 16.41
CA GLN A 987 28.63 -24.88 15.22
C GLN A 987 30.08 -24.46 14.98
N LEU A 988 30.45 -23.24 15.36
CA LEU A 988 31.73 -22.61 15.03
C LEU A 988 32.72 -22.63 16.20
N LEU A 989 32.25 -22.39 17.42
CA LEU A 989 33.08 -22.12 18.60
C LEU A 989 33.12 -23.28 19.60
N VAL A 990 32.04 -24.07 19.68
CA VAL A 990 32.00 -25.42 20.28
C VAL A 990 32.37 -26.44 19.20
#